data_AF-A0A517SK53-F1
#
_entry.id   AF-A0A517SK53-F1
#
_cell.length_a   1.000
_cell.length_b   1.000
_cell.length_c   1.000
_cell.angle_alpha   90.00
_cell.angle_beta   90.00
_cell.angle_gamma   90.00
#
_symmetry.space_group_name_H-M   'P 1'
#
loop_
_entity.id
_entity.type
_entity.pdbx_description
1 polymer ?
#
loop_
_entity_poly.entity_id
_entity_poly.type
_entity_poly.pdbx_seq_one_letter_code
_entity_poly.pdbx_strand_id
1 'polypeptide(L)'
;MVRRGTAWSRRRAVLALGFLSGLIPGPAFPQDAGPAQGHSLHGEAFNEGPRQAARRIAGTGKVHFEVSSKAPDVQAFIDQGFGQLHGYWYYEAERSFRQAAALDPECAIAYWGMALANVNNVDRAKKFMAKATEKAGKASPREKKYLDAWKAYYDKAESTTPEKKDGEKKDAEKNDAAKKEEITKGESTRPERGRTGDRENANVARRKALVKALEGIIYDHPDDLEARALLVAQLWENNSKGVPLVSFVAMDALIKDVLSVNPEHPVHHYRIHIWDIEKANQGLAAAANCGPAAPGIAHMWHMPGHIYSKLKRYDDAAWQQEASARTDHAYMVGDLILPDQIHNYAHNNEWLTRDLTFIGRGYDALEMTKALIRNPAHPKYNAYDARKSFGFGRERMSEVLTAFELWDETLCLADSPFFNATNLESEQVRRLRLLGRACFRKGDLSRGCEVLGDVMRLKQQVIDERDAAIAKAKADGKPTGKAESDAKGRLPRLEEAIAELSGYVHLHYGAYDDAKASFAAAGKMDQSTIADLRFRSGKGDEAIDLLRREVKSHQGEVLPQARLVEMLARAGRTDDAKKEFEALRPLAADLDPRTPIFARLADLAKGWGIHGDWRTPRPAKTDVGQRPPLDSLGPFSWTVPAASPWRLPGEGGGEQALADAAGRPQVVVFSLGAECLHCSEQVQKFADERKKFAAAGLKPVIISSDPVASLHKAAEAWKGDPTEQGAPYPFPLLSDESLATFKAWRCFDDFEGRPLHGTFLVDGNGKLQWWDIGPEPFMNVDFLIEESKRLLAIDAALASPGRPQLTPCTPPSAETQAAVQPAAQ
;
A
#
# COMPACT_ATOMS: atom_id res chain seq x y z
N MET A 1 19.31 26.13 47.03
CA MET A 1 20.73 25.93 47.40
C MET A 1 21.52 25.84 46.10
N VAL A 2 22.19 26.91 45.67
CA VAL A 2 23.68 27.08 45.74
C VAL A 2 24.37 26.10 44.76
N ARG A 3 25.20 26.46 43.78
CA ARG A 3 25.83 27.69 43.26
C ARG A 3 26.60 27.26 41.98
N ARG A 4 26.81 28.18 41.03
CA ARG A 4 28.11 28.65 40.47
C ARG A 4 29.27 27.62 40.44
N GLY A 5 30.08 27.47 39.39
CA GLY A 5 30.43 28.39 38.32
C GLY A 5 31.92 28.25 37.99
N THR A 6 32.28 28.71 36.79
CA THR A 6 33.56 29.34 36.40
C THR A 6 34.88 28.57 36.52
N ALA A 7 35.50 28.48 35.34
CA ALA A 7 36.89 28.18 35.03
C ALA A 7 37.94 28.92 35.89
N TRP A 8 39.14 28.32 35.99
CA TRP A 8 40.38 29.09 35.83
C TRP A 8 41.60 28.24 35.46
N SER A 9 42.35 28.79 34.52
CA SER A 9 43.65 28.36 33.98
C SER A 9 44.84 28.65 34.92
N ARG A 10 45.93 27.87 34.80
CA ARG A 10 47.33 28.31 35.03
C ARG A 10 48.25 27.54 34.04
N ARG A 11 48.93 28.22 33.11
CA ARG A 11 50.35 28.72 33.13
C ARG A 11 51.37 27.56 33.24
N ARG A 12 52.49 27.47 32.50
CA ARG A 12 53.31 28.43 31.72
C ARG A 12 54.46 27.65 31.01
N ALA A 13 55.12 28.32 30.04
CA ALA A 13 56.55 28.27 29.69
C ALA A 13 57.01 27.55 28.39
N VAL A 14 57.05 28.35 27.30
CA VAL A 14 58.20 28.71 26.44
C VAL A 14 59.34 27.69 26.22
N LEU A 15 59.56 27.32 24.95
CA LEU A 15 60.87 27.40 24.29
C LEU A 15 60.70 27.37 22.76
N ALA A 16 61.27 28.37 22.09
CA ALA A 16 61.33 28.50 20.65
C ALA A 16 62.71 28.07 20.15
N LEU A 17 62.76 27.31 19.06
CA LEU A 17 63.93 27.13 18.20
C LEU A 17 63.42 26.95 16.77
N GLY A 18 63.79 27.89 15.91
CA GLY A 18 63.36 27.94 14.52
C GLY A 18 64.19 27.05 13.61
N PHE A 19 63.55 26.58 12.55
CA PHE A 19 64.21 26.23 11.29
C PHE A 19 63.31 26.72 10.14
N LEU A 20 63.82 27.68 9.36
CA LEU A 20 63.27 28.02 8.06
C LEU A 20 63.58 26.90 7.08
N SER A 21 62.55 26.32 6.46
CA SER A 21 62.65 25.69 5.15
C SER A 21 61.42 26.11 4.34
N GLY A 22 61.68 26.73 3.18
CA GLY A 22 60.66 27.23 2.28
C GLY A 22 59.89 26.07 1.65
N LEU A 23 58.56 26.14 1.74
CA LEU A 23 57.63 25.32 0.97
C LEU A 23 56.73 26.27 0.19
N ILE A 24 56.79 26.11 -1.14
CA ILE A 24 55.91 26.74 -2.11
C ILE A 24 54.47 26.30 -1.79
N PRO A 25 53.48 27.21 -1.66
CA PRO A 25 52.10 26.79 -1.53
C PRO A 25 51.64 26.23 -2.90
N GLY A 26 51.43 24.92 -2.96
CA GLY A 26 50.62 24.33 -4.01
C GLY A 26 49.19 24.90 -3.95
N PRO A 27 48.43 24.89 -5.06
CA PRO A 27 47.10 25.49 -5.07
C PRO A 27 46.22 24.74 -4.08
N ALA A 28 45.74 25.45 -3.06
CA ALA A 28 44.70 24.97 -2.20
C ALA A 28 43.42 24.86 -3.04
N PHE A 29 43.02 23.64 -3.39
CA PHE A 29 41.65 23.39 -3.80
C PHE A 29 40.74 23.72 -2.61
N PRO A 30 39.71 24.56 -2.77
CA PRO A 30 38.74 24.78 -1.72
C PRO A 30 38.01 23.46 -1.44
N GLN A 31 38.27 22.86 -0.27
CA GLN A 31 37.33 21.94 0.36
C GLN A 31 36.18 22.78 0.91
N ASP A 32 35.19 23.10 0.08
CA ASP A 32 33.85 23.28 0.63
C ASP A 32 33.35 21.88 0.99
N ALA A 33 33.63 21.46 2.23
CA ALA A 33 33.02 20.28 2.81
C ALA A 33 31.51 20.56 2.90
N GLY A 34 30.78 20.18 1.86
CA GLY A 34 29.33 20.20 1.85
C GLY A 34 28.74 19.39 3.01
N PRO A 35 27.41 19.41 3.18
CA PRO A 35 26.75 18.65 4.22
C PRO A 35 27.12 17.16 4.13
N ALA A 36 27.16 16.49 5.29
CA ALA A 36 27.49 15.08 5.39
C ALA A 36 26.70 14.24 4.39
N GLN A 37 27.28 13.12 3.94
CA GLN A 37 26.61 12.22 2.98
C GLN A 37 25.19 11.86 3.48
N GLY A 38 24.21 11.97 2.58
CA GLY A 38 22.78 11.80 2.89
C GLY A 38 22.03 13.07 3.34
N HIS A 39 22.73 14.15 3.70
CA HIS A 39 22.13 15.44 4.04
C HIS A 39 22.06 16.39 2.82
N SER A 40 20.96 17.13 2.72
CA SER A 40 20.66 18.09 1.66
C SER A 40 21.41 19.42 1.85
N LEU A 41 21.86 20.02 0.74
CA LEU A 41 22.38 21.40 0.70
C LEU A 41 21.30 22.44 1.00
N HIS A 42 20.05 22.07 0.80
CA HIS A 42 18.88 22.88 1.12
C HIS A 42 18.39 22.66 2.56
N GLY A 43 19.14 21.95 3.40
CA GLY A 43 18.87 21.79 4.83
C GLY A 43 17.94 20.64 5.17
N GLU A 44 17.80 20.36 6.47
CA GLU A 44 17.26 19.08 6.97
C GLU A 44 15.87 18.70 6.47
N ALA A 45 14.99 19.67 6.17
CA ALA A 45 13.64 19.37 5.65
C ALA A 45 13.68 18.62 4.30
N PHE A 46 14.76 18.77 3.55
CA PHE A 46 14.98 18.17 2.24
C PHE A 46 15.68 16.81 2.32
N ASN A 47 16.12 16.39 3.51
CA ASN A 47 16.74 15.07 3.73
C ASN A 47 15.75 13.91 3.50
N GLU A 48 14.46 14.18 3.67
CA GLU A 48 13.39 13.23 3.43
C GLU A 48 12.60 13.64 2.18
N GLY A 49 11.73 12.75 1.69
CA GLY A 49 10.84 13.01 0.55
C GLY A 49 11.46 12.71 -0.81
N PRO A 50 10.81 13.18 -1.90
CA PRO A 50 11.22 12.89 -3.27
C PRO A 50 12.61 13.45 -3.61
N ARG A 51 13.47 12.60 -4.20
CA ARG A 51 14.84 12.97 -4.62
C ARG A 51 15.00 13.08 -6.14
N GLN A 52 14.09 12.50 -6.92
CA GLN A 52 14.14 12.62 -8.38
C GLN A 52 13.31 13.82 -8.87
N ALA A 53 13.77 14.44 -9.96
CA ALA A 53 13.13 15.57 -10.61
C ALA A 53 11.70 15.20 -11.03
N ALA A 54 10.76 16.14 -10.92
CA ALA A 54 9.39 15.90 -11.34
C ALA A 54 9.30 15.89 -12.87
N ARG A 55 8.48 14.98 -13.43
CA ARG A 55 8.05 15.05 -14.83
C ARG A 55 6.67 15.67 -14.94
N ARG A 56 6.31 16.16 -16.13
CA ARG A 56 4.93 16.51 -16.44
C ARG A 56 4.10 15.22 -16.50
N ILE A 57 3.06 15.15 -15.69
CA ILE A 57 2.13 14.01 -15.64
C ILE A 57 0.80 14.50 -16.21
N ALA A 58 0.31 13.80 -17.24
CA ALA A 58 -0.98 14.13 -17.83
C ALA A 58 -2.12 13.77 -16.85
N GLY A 59 -3.21 14.54 -16.89
CA GLY A 59 -4.42 14.20 -16.13
C GLY A 59 -4.31 14.38 -14.62
N THR A 60 -3.46 15.28 -14.11
CA THR A 60 -3.36 15.56 -12.67
C THR A 60 -4.40 16.55 -12.14
N GLY A 61 -5.46 16.84 -12.91
CA GLY A 61 -6.42 17.90 -12.58
C GLY A 61 -6.22 19.15 -13.43
N LYS A 62 -7.34 19.79 -13.79
CA LYS A 62 -7.34 21.11 -14.42
C LYS A 62 -7.45 22.16 -13.34
N VAL A 63 -6.30 22.56 -12.80
CA VAL A 63 -6.19 23.54 -11.72
C VAL A 63 -5.31 24.68 -12.19
N HIS A 64 -5.59 25.90 -11.74
CA HIS A 64 -4.74 27.05 -11.98
C HIS A 64 -4.59 27.90 -10.71
N PHE A 65 -3.40 27.88 -10.12
CA PHE A 65 -3.04 28.74 -9.00
C PHE A 65 -2.05 29.79 -9.50
N GLU A 66 -2.52 31.00 -9.80
CA GLU A 66 -1.64 32.06 -10.32
C GLU A 66 -0.49 32.37 -9.35
N VAL A 67 0.76 32.34 -9.87
CA VAL A 67 1.96 32.69 -9.10
C VAL A 67 2.69 33.93 -9.64
N SER A 68 3.45 34.57 -8.75
CA SER A 68 4.27 35.75 -9.08
C SER A 68 5.44 35.45 -10.02
N SER A 69 5.93 34.21 -10.05
CA SER A 69 6.97 33.77 -10.98
C SER A 69 6.53 33.96 -12.43
N LYS A 70 7.46 34.33 -13.30
CA LYS A 70 7.21 34.55 -14.74
C LYS A 70 7.67 33.38 -15.61
N ALA A 71 8.28 32.36 -15.01
CA ALA A 71 8.69 31.16 -15.73
C ALA A 71 7.47 30.26 -16.01
N PRO A 72 7.15 29.96 -17.28
CA PRO A 72 5.98 29.14 -17.61
C PRO A 72 6.03 27.74 -16.98
N ASP A 73 7.22 27.14 -16.91
CA ASP A 73 7.39 25.81 -16.31
C ASP A 73 7.14 25.81 -14.80
N VAL A 74 7.46 26.91 -14.10
CA VAL A 74 7.16 27.06 -12.67
C VAL A 74 5.64 27.07 -12.48
N GLN A 75 4.90 27.92 -13.23
CA GLN A 75 3.44 27.94 -13.18
C GLN A 75 2.85 26.55 -13.45
N ALA A 76 3.35 25.86 -14.48
CA ALA A 76 2.87 24.53 -14.82
C ALA A 76 3.07 23.53 -13.67
N PHE A 77 4.25 23.50 -13.04
CA PHE A 77 4.53 22.59 -11.92
C PHE A 77 3.75 22.95 -10.65
N ILE A 78 3.48 24.24 -10.40
CA ILE A 78 2.58 24.66 -9.34
C ILE A 78 1.16 24.12 -9.58
N ASP A 79 0.61 24.32 -10.79
CA ASP A 79 -0.73 23.84 -11.16
C ASP A 79 -0.84 22.31 -11.05
N GLN A 80 0.18 21.58 -11.51
CA GLN A 80 0.27 20.12 -11.33
C GLN A 80 0.30 19.73 -9.84
N GLY A 81 1.11 20.45 -9.04
CA GLY A 81 1.20 20.24 -7.60
C GLY A 81 -0.14 20.45 -6.88
N PHE A 82 -0.90 21.48 -7.24
CA PHE A 82 -2.25 21.71 -6.67
C PHE A 82 -3.24 20.64 -7.07
N GLY A 83 -3.24 20.23 -8.35
CA GLY A 83 -4.06 19.11 -8.79
C GLY A 83 -3.75 17.81 -8.02
N GLN A 84 -2.47 17.52 -7.79
CA GLN A 84 -2.00 16.39 -6.97
C GLN A 84 -2.38 16.55 -5.48
N LEU A 85 -2.28 17.77 -4.91
CA LEU A 85 -2.75 18.05 -3.55
C LEU A 85 -4.24 17.80 -3.40
N HIS A 86 -5.07 18.27 -4.34
CA HIS A 86 -6.51 18.05 -4.29
C HIS A 86 -6.87 16.58 -4.46
N GLY A 87 -6.10 15.82 -5.24
CA GLY A 87 -6.20 14.37 -5.37
C GLY A 87 -5.54 13.57 -4.25
N TYR A 88 -5.00 14.20 -3.20
CA TYR A 88 -4.30 13.59 -2.06
C TYR A 88 -3.05 12.77 -2.44
N TRP A 89 -2.41 13.12 -3.56
CA TRP A 89 -1.15 12.53 -4.00
C TRP A 89 0.06 13.33 -3.49
N TYR A 90 0.23 13.33 -2.16
CA TYR A 90 1.16 14.23 -1.48
C TYR A 90 2.63 14.06 -1.89
N TYR A 91 3.09 12.84 -2.14
CA TYR A 91 4.48 12.59 -2.55
C TYR A 91 4.81 13.28 -3.88
N GLU A 92 3.98 13.08 -4.90
CA GLU A 92 4.19 13.72 -6.20
C GLU A 92 3.85 15.21 -6.17
N ALA A 93 2.90 15.65 -5.33
CA ALA A 93 2.67 17.06 -5.09
C ALA A 93 3.94 17.76 -4.57
N GLU A 94 4.59 17.20 -3.53
CA GLU A 94 5.86 17.72 -3.02
C GLU A 94 6.93 17.72 -4.12
N ARG A 95 7.02 16.65 -4.92
CA ARG A 95 7.98 16.53 -6.02
C ARG A 95 7.78 17.64 -7.06
N SER A 96 6.54 17.93 -7.45
CA SER A 96 6.19 19.03 -8.37
C SER A 96 6.58 20.39 -7.79
N PHE A 97 6.29 20.64 -6.51
CA PHE A 97 6.69 21.88 -5.85
C PHE A 97 8.21 22.02 -5.71
N ARG A 98 8.94 20.93 -5.42
CA ARG A 98 10.41 20.92 -5.44
C ARG A 98 10.95 21.27 -6.82
N GLN A 99 10.36 20.74 -7.88
CA GLN A 99 10.73 21.09 -9.24
C GLN A 99 10.50 22.57 -9.55
N ALA A 100 9.37 23.14 -9.12
CA ALA A 100 9.10 24.57 -9.23
C ALA A 100 10.16 25.40 -8.48
N ALA A 101 10.51 25.00 -7.26
CA ALA A 101 11.54 25.68 -6.46
C ALA A 101 12.96 25.53 -7.04
N ALA A 102 13.26 24.43 -7.72
CA ALA A 102 14.55 24.24 -8.42
C ALA A 102 14.66 25.16 -9.64
N LEU A 103 13.55 25.44 -10.33
CA LEU A 103 13.48 26.34 -11.48
C LEU A 103 13.45 27.82 -11.06
N ASP A 104 12.74 28.16 -9.98
CA ASP A 104 12.70 29.50 -9.38
C ASP A 104 12.78 29.41 -7.84
N PRO A 105 14.00 29.50 -7.27
CA PRO A 105 14.22 29.44 -5.82
C PRO A 105 13.58 30.60 -5.03
N GLU A 106 13.10 31.64 -5.71
CA GLU A 106 12.43 32.78 -5.08
C GLU A 106 10.90 32.64 -5.12
N CYS A 107 10.36 31.56 -5.67
CA CYS A 107 8.93 31.25 -5.66
C CYS A 107 8.49 30.76 -4.27
N ALA A 108 8.00 31.69 -3.43
CA ALA A 108 7.50 31.37 -2.08
C ALA A 108 6.38 30.30 -2.07
N ILE A 109 5.52 30.32 -3.09
CA ILE A 109 4.39 29.39 -3.23
C ILE A 109 4.86 27.95 -3.42
N ALA A 110 6.02 27.71 -4.06
CA ALA A 110 6.58 26.36 -4.16
C ALA A 110 6.88 25.78 -2.76
N TYR A 111 7.51 26.55 -1.88
CA TYR A 111 7.79 26.09 -0.51
C TYR A 111 6.53 25.96 0.35
N TRP A 112 5.53 26.83 0.16
CA TRP A 112 4.22 26.69 0.81
C TRP A 112 3.51 25.40 0.34
N GLY A 113 3.53 25.10 -0.96
CA GLY A 113 3.01 23.84 -1.50
C GLY A 113 3.69 22.61 -0.89
N MET A 114 5.02 22.64 -0.69
CA MET A 114 5.73 21.57 0.02
C MET A 114 5.24 21.41 1.46
N ALA A 115 4.92 22.50 2.16
CA ALA A 115 4.34 22.42 3.50
C ALA A 115 2.95 21.77 3.49
N LEU A 116 2.10 22.13 2.51
CA LEU A 116 0.77 21.52 2.34
C LEU A 116 0.84 20.02 2.03
N ALA A 117 1.85 19.59 1.27
CA ALA A 117 2.07 18.17 0.97
C ALA A 117 2.50 17.36 2.21
N ASN A 118 2.95 18.01 3.28
CA ASN A 118 3.46 17.35 4.50
C ASN A 118 2.39 17.23 5.60
N VAL A 119 1.19 16.76 5.24
CA VAL A 119 0.01 16.70 6.14
C VAL A 119 0.22 15.86 7.41
N ASN A 120 1.08 14.85 7.35
CA ASN A 120 1.36 13.92 8.46
C ASN A 120 2.67 14.23 9.20
N ASN A 121 3.42 15.26 8.79
CA ASN A 121 4.69 15.64 9.41
C ASN A 121 4.71 17.16 9.65
N VAL A 122 4.07 17.58 10.74
CA VAL A 122 3.90 19.00 11.10
C VAL A 122 5.24 19.69 11.31
N ASP A 123 6.23 19.01 11.89
CA ASP A 123 7.54 19.60 12.15
C ASP A 123 8.29 19.88 10.84
N ARG A 124 8.17 18.99 9.86
CA ARG A 124 8.71 19.20 8.51
C ARG A 124 7.94 20.28 7.75
N ALA A 125 6.62 20.31 7.85
CA ALA A 125 5.78 21.36 7.26
C ALA A 125 6.15 22.76 7.81
N LYS A 126 6.40 22.90 9.12
CA LYS A 126 6.91 24.14 9.73
C LYS A 126 8.23 24.59 9.11
N LYS A 127 9.17 23.67 8.87
CA LYS A 127 10.46 23.98 8.23
C LYS A 127 10.26 24.50 6.80
N PHE A 128 9.36 23.91 6.01
CA PHE A 128 9.02 24.41 4.68
C PHE A 128 8.31 25.77 4.72
N MET A 129 7.42 26.00 5.68
CA MET A 129 6.77 27.30 5.86
C MET A 129 7.74 28.41 6.25
N ALA A 130 8.76 28.10 7.07
CA ALA A 130 9.81 29.06 7.39
C ALA A 130 10.54 29.52 6.12
N LYS A 131 10.87 28.60 5.22
CA LYS A 131 11.43 28.92 3.90
C LYS A 131 10.47 29.72 3.01
N ALA A 132 9.19 29.34 2.97
CA ALA A 132 8.19 30.08 2.21
C ALA A 132 8.10 31.55 2.69
N THR A 133 8.21 31.77 4.00
CA THR A 133 8.23 33.11 4.60
C THR A 133 9.51 33.88 4.24
N GLU A 134 10.67 33.22 4.26
CA GLU A 134 11.95 33.80 3.82
C GLU A 134 11.89 34.28 2.36
N LYS A 135 11.24 33.50 1.49
CA LYS A 135 11.11 33.80 0.06
C LYS A 135 9.94 34.71 -0.30
N ALA A 136 9.18 35.21 0.68
CA ALA A 136 7.97 36.02 0.45
C ALA A 136 8.22 37.41 -0.17
N GLY A 137 9.49 37.83 -0.35
CA GLY A 137 9.85 39.15 -0.85
C GLY A 137 9.22 39.50 -2.21
N LYS A 138 9.18 38.53 -3.14
CA LYS A 138 8.59 38.69 -4.48
C LYS A 138 7.12 38.27 -4.57
N ALA A 139 6.54 37.76 -3.49
CA ALA A 139 5.17 37.29 -3.47
C ALA A 139 4.16 38.44 -3.66
N SER A 140 3.12 38.20 -4.44
CA SER A 140 2.00 39.12 -4.65
C SER A 140 1.20 39.33 -3.35
N PRO A 141 0.39 40.39 -3.26
CA PRO A 141 -0.50 40.57 -2.10
C PRO A 141 -1.43 39.38 -1.85
N ARG A 142 -1.90 38.71 -2.91
CA ARG A 142 -2.72 37.49 -2.83
C ARG A 142 -1.93 36.34 -2.22
N GLU A 143 -0.75 36.06 -2.76
CA GLU A 143 0.13 34.99 -2.28
C GLU A 143 0.51 35.18 -0.80
N LYS A 144 0.81 36.42 -0.38
CA LYS A 144 1.14 36.74 1.01
C LYS A 144 0.03 36.36 1.99
N LYS A 145 -1.25 36.50 1.62
CA LYS A 145 -2.37 36.07 2.48
C LYS A 145 -2.37 34.56 2.73
N TYR A 146 -2.06 33.75 1.71
CA TYR A 146 -1.90 32.30 1.88
C TYR A 146 -0.71 31.98 2.79
N LEU A 147 0.44 32.62 2.56
CA LEU A 147 1.62 32.43 3.40
C LEU A 147 1.33 32.76 4.87
N ASP A 148 0.70 33.90 5.14
CA ASP A 148 0.36 34.36 6.48
C ASP A 148 -0.65 33.42 7.17
N ALA A 149 -1.68 32.97 6.44
CA ALA A 149 -2.69 32.05 6.94
C ALA A 149 -2.10 30.72 7.41
N TRP A 150 -1.27 30.09 6.57
CA TRP A 150 -0.65 28.80 6.91
C TRP A 150 0.49 28.96 7.91
N LYS A 151 1.24 30.07 7.87
CA LYS A 151 2.26 30.35 8.88
C LYS A 151 1.61 30.41 10.28
N ALA A 152 0.52 31.16 10.42
CA ALA A 152 -0.22 31.24 11.68
C ALA A 152 -0.80 29.88 12.11
N TYR A 153 -1.23 29.05 11.14
CA TYR A 153 -1.74 27.70 11.40
C TYR A 153 -0.66 26.75 11.93
N TYR A 154 0.55 26.78 11.36
CA TYR A 154 1.65 25.89 11.74
C TYR A 154 2.41 26.38 12.97
N ASP A 155 2.60 27.68 13.16
CA ASP A 155 3.26 28.25 14.36
C ASP A 155 2.58 27.79 15.66
N LYS A 156 1.25 27.62 15.62
CA LYS A 156 0.41 27.18 16.75
C LYS A 156 0.19 25.67 16.80
N ALA A 157 0.83 24.90 15.92
CA ALA A 157 0.68 23.45 15.89
C ALA A 157 1.56 22.78 16.95
N GLU A 158 0.99 21.84 17.69
CA GLU A 158 1.77 20.97 18.57
C GLU A 158 2.68 20.05 17.75
N SER A 159 3.87 19.72 18.27
CA SER A 159 4.78 18.78 17.61
C SER A 159 4.16 17.38 17.59
N THR A 160 4.41 16.65 16.51
CA THR A 160 4.03 15.24 16.37
C THR A 160 5.00 14.29 17.08
N THR A 161 6.14 14.81 17.54
CA THR A 161 7.14 14.05 18.29
C THR A 161 6.76 14.07 19.77
N PRO A 162 6.50 12.91 20.42
CA PRO A 162 6.28 12.90 21.85
C PRO A 162 7.54 13.43 22.54
N GLU A 163 7.43 14.50 23.33
CA GLU A 163 8.47 14.86 24.28
C GLU A 163 8.73 13.61 25.15
N LYS A 164 9.97 13.10 25.17
CA LYS A 164 10.40 12.18 26.23
C LYS A 164 10.37 12.96 27.55
N LYS A 165 9.20 13.06 28.17
CA LYS A 165 9.11 13.36 29.59
C LYS A 165 9.51 12.10 30.31
N ASP A 166 10.70 12.11 30.89
CA ASP A 166 11.15 11.07 31.81
C ASP A 166 10.13 10.97 32.95
N GLY A 167 9.34 9.88 32.93
CA GLY A 167 8.45 9.51 34.01
C GLY A 167 6.95 9.60 33.71
N GLU A 168 6.44 8.88 32.71
CA GLU A 168 5.05 8.37 32.73
C GLU A 168 4.84 7.28 31.66
N LYS A 169 5.52 6.13 31.83
CA LYS A 169 5.34 4.90 31.03
C LYS A 169 4.09 4.13 31.46
N LYS A 170 2.87 4.66 31.34
CA LYS A 170 1.65 3.83 31.53
C LYS A 170 0.47 4.10 30.60
N ASP A 171 0.38 5.25 29.93
CA ASP A 171 -0.83 5.60 29.16
C ASP A 171 -0.68 5.55 27.63
N ALA A 172 0.54 5.38 27.11
CA ALA A 172 0.80 5.32 25.67
C ALA A 172 0.39 3.97 25.04
N GLU A 173 0.54 2.85 25.75
CA GLU A 173 0.23 1.51 25.21
C GLU A 173 -1.28 1.24 25.04
N LYS A 174 -2.16 1.99 25.73
CA LYS A 174 -3.62 1.82 25.61
C LYS A 174 -4.22 2.52 24.39
N ASN A 175 -3.60 3.60 23.89
CA ASN A 175 -4.14 4.38 22.77
C ASN A 175 -3.80 3.78 21.40
N ASP A 176 -2.70 3.05 21.26
CA ASP A 176 -2.36 2.37 20.00
C ASP A 176 -3.19 1.09 19.75
N ALA A 177 -3.67 0.45 20.82
CA ALA A 177 -4.62 -0.66 20.71
C ALA A 177 -6.00 -0.17 20.22
N ALA A 178 -6.46 1.00 20.69
CA ALA A 178 -7.74 1.59 20.28
C ALA A 178 -7.74 2.08 18.82
N LYS A 179 -6.62 2.58 18.30
CA LYS A 179 -6.47 2.96 16.89
C LYS A 179 -6.44 1.77 15.93
N LYS A 180 -5.95 0.60 16.39
CA LYS A 180 -5.89 -0.63 15.57
C LYS A 180 -7.24 -1.34 15.42
N GLU A 181 -8.21 -1.11 16.31
CA GLU A 181 -9.56 -1.68 16.19
C GLU A 181 -10.50 -0.87 15.27
N GLU A 182 -10.28 0.44 15.11
CA GLU A 182 -11.20 1.33 14.38
C GLU A 182 -11.15 1.20 12.85
N ILE A 183 -10.11 0.55 12.29
CA ILE A 183 -9.96 0.33 10.84
C ILE A 183 -10.69 -0.96 10.38
N THR A 184 -11.34 -1.72 11.27
CA THR A 184 -11.87 -3.07 10.94
C THR A 184 -13.40 -3.22 10.96
N LYS A 185 -14.15 -2.13 11.14
CA LYS A 185 -15.61 -2.18 11.01
C LYS A 185 -16.08 -1.11 10.04
N GLY A 186 -16.32 -1.53 8.80
CA GLY A 186 -17.24 -0.83 7.92
C GLY A 186 -18.65 -1.01 8.48
N GLU A 187 -19.03 -0.16 9.43
CA GLU A 187 -20.42 0.18 9.73
C GLU A 187 -20.50 1.35 10.71
N SER A 188 -21.42 2.24 10.40
CA SER A 188 -21.76 3.48 11.08
C SER A 188 -22.18 3.26 12.54
N THR A 189 -21.31 3.54 13.49
CA THR A 189 -21.66 4.20 14.76
C THR A 189 -20.41 4.84 15.34
N ARG A 190 -20.31 6.16 15.23
CA ARG A 190 -19.25 6.98 15.82
C ARG A 190 -19.57 7.18 17.31
N PRO A 191 -18.67 6.89 18.26
CA PRO A 191 -18.99 7.08 19.67
C PRO A 191 -19.04 8.58 19.99
N GLU A 192 -20.18 9.04 20.52
CA GLU A 192 -20.29 10.32 21.22
C GLU A 192 -19.34 10.30 22.42
N ARG A 193 -18.17 10.95 22.29
CA ARG A 193 -17.35 11.28 23.46
C ARG A 193 -17.95 12.49 24.13
N GLY A 194 -18.57 12.22 25.29
CA GLY A 194 -19.19 13.20 26.16
C GLY A 194 -18.27 14.37 26.50
N ARG A 195 -18.88 15.55 26.52
CA ARG A 195 -18.34 16.83 27.00
C ARG A 195 -17.64 16.66 28.34
N THR A 196 -16.35 17.01 28.38
CA THR A 196 -15.66 17.43 29.61
C THR A 196 -14.96 18.75 29.36
N GLY A 197 -15.46 19.82 30.02
CA GLY A 197 -14.72 21.03 30.40
C GLY A 197 -14.13 21.92 29.30
N ASP A 198 -14.75 23.07 29.08
CA ASP A 198 -14.32 24.15 28.17
C ASP A 198 -12.92 24.72 28.47
N ARG A 199 -11.91 24.16 27.80
CA ARG A 199 -10.79 24.94 27.27
C ARG A 199 -10.61 24.56 25.81
N GLU A 200 -10.76 25.53 24.92
CA GLU A 200 -10.43 25.34 23.51
C GLU A 200 -8.94 24.96 23.40
N ASN A 201 -8.66 23.72 22.98
CA ASN A 201 -7.29 23.30 22.68
C ASN A 201 -6.73 24.16 21.53
N ALA A 202 -5.46 24.57 21.61
CA ALA A 202 -4.74 25.33 20.60
C ALA A 202 -4.90 24.77 19.16
N ASN A 203 -5.00 23.45 19.01
CA ASN A 203 -5.27 22.76 17.73
C ASN A 203 -6.67 23.07 17.16
N VAL A 204 -7.69 23.23 18.00
CA VAL A 204 -9.04 23.64 17.56
C VAL A 204 -9.02 25.12 17.18
N ALA A 205 -8.38 25.96 18.00
CA ALA A 205 -8.27 27.40 17.75
C ALA A 205 -7.55 27.72 16.43
N ARG A 206 -6.42 27.05 16.14
CA ARG A 206 -5.68 27.27 14.88
C ARG A 206 -6.47 26.84 13.64
N ARG A 207 -7.29 25.79 13.75
CA ARG A 207 -8.17 25.31 12.68
C ARG A 207 -9.28 26.32 12.35
N LYS A 208 -9.94 26.87 13.37
CA LYS A 208 -10.91 27.94 13.18
C LYS A 208 -10.28 29.21 12.60
N ALA A 209 -9.06 29.55 13.05
CA ALA A 209 -8.33 30.69 12.52
C ALA A 209 -7.99 30.52 11.03
N LEU A 210 -7.59 29.33 10.60
CA LEU A 210 -7.32 29.04 9.18
C LEU A 210 -8.59 29.12 8.33
N VAL A 211 -9.73 28.60 8.81
CA VAL A 211 -11.04 28.77 8.15
C VAL A 211 -11.35 30.25 7.94
N LYS A 212 -11.23 31.06 9.00
CA LYS A 212 -11.47 32.51 8.91
C LYS A 212 -10.50 33.22 7.95
N ALA A 213 -9.24 32.79 7.91
CA ALA A 213 -8.25 33.36 6.99
C ALA A 213 -8.59 33.04 5.52
N LEU A 214 -9.03 31.81 5.24
CA LEU A 214 -9.49 31.40 3.91
C LEU A 214 -10.74 32.16 3.46
N GLU A 215 -11.72 32.35 4.37
CA GLU A 215 -12.86 33.22 4.11
C GLU A 215 -12.42 34.66 3.78
N GLY A 216 -11.44 35.18 4.52
CA GLY A 216 -10.84 36.50 4.24
C GLY A 216 -10.24 36.60 2.84
N ILE A 217 -9.53 35.57 2.38
CA ILE A 217 -9.00 35.52 1.00
C ILE A 217 -10.16 35.57 0.00
N ILE A 218 -11.23 34.80 0.22
CA ILE A 218 -12.40 34.76 -0.67
C ILE A 218 -13.14 36.11 -0.70
N TYR A 219 -13.21 36.83 0.42
CA TYR A 219 -13.82 38.17 0.45
C TYR A 219 -13.07 39.16 -0.44
N ASP A 220 -11.74 39.11 -0.41
CA ASP A 220 -10.90 40.02 -1.17
C ASP A 220 -10.67 39.56 -2.62
N HIS A 221 -10.80 38.25 -2.88
CA HIS A 221 -10.60 37.59 -4.17
C HIS A 221 -11.76 36.61 -4.44
N PRO A 222 -12.96 37.11 -4.76
CA PRO A 222 -14.17 36.30 -4.91
C PRO A 222 -14.16 35.42 -6.16
N ASP A 223 -13.19 35.52 -7.05
CA ASP A 223 -12.98 34.64 -8.20
C ASP A 223 -11.98 33.52 -7.91
N ASP A 224 -11.35 33.52 -6.74
CA ASP A 224 -10.36 32.52 -6.35
C ASP A 224 -11.02 31.15 -6.08
N LEU A 225 -10.85 30.22 -7.03
CA LEU A 225 -11.36 28.86 -6.93
C LEU A 225 -10.59 28.03 -5.89
N GLU A 226 -9.29 28.26 -5.79
CA GLU A 226 -8.40 27.49 -4.90
C GLU A 226 -8.64 27.84 -3.45
N ALA A 227 -8.89 29.12 -3.14
CA ALA A 227 -9.31 29.54 -1.79
C ALA A 227 -10.58 28.81 -1.35
N ARG A 228 -11.58 28.67 -2.24
CA ARG A 228 -12.82 27.92 -1.96
C ARG A 228 -12.56 26.43 -1.80
N ALA A 229 -11.81 25.82 -2.71
CA ALA A 229 -11.50 24.40 -2.65
C ALA A 229 -10.73 24.04 -1.37
N LEU A 230 -9.75 24.86 -0.97
CA LEU A 230 -9.00 24.70 0.28
C LEU A 230 -9.89 24.94 1.52
N LEU A 231 -10.81 25.90 1.47
CA LEU A 231 -11.80 26.10 2.55
C LEU A 231 -12.68 24.86 2.73
N VAL A 232 -13.21 24.31 1.65
CA VAL A 232 -14.00 23.07 1.66
C VAL A 232 -13.19 21.91 2.25
N ALA A 233 -11.96 21.70 1.78
CA ALA A 233 -11.07 20.66 2.30
C ALA A 233 -10.84 20.83 3.81
N GLN A 234 -10.56 22.06 4.24
CA GLN A 234 -10.28 22.37 5.64
C GLN A 234 -11.49 22.15 6.54
N LEU A 235 -12.69 22.55 6.10
CA LEU A 235 -13.95 22.34 6.83
C LEU A 235 -14.25 20.84 6.99
N TRP A 236 -14.03 20.04 5.94
CA TRP A 236 -14.23 18.60 6.02
C TRP A 236 -13.23 17.94 6.98
N GLU A 237 -11.93 18.21 6.84
CA GLU A 237 -10.89 17.63 7.70
C GLU A 237 -11.14 17.95 9.18
N ASN A 238 -11.57 19.19 9.44
CA ASN A 238 -11.89 19.71 10.76
C ASN A 238 -13.00 18.93 11.49
N ASN A 239 -13.94 18.32 10.76
CA ASN A 239 -15.04 17.54 11.32
C ASN A 239 -14.57 16.33 12.15
N SER A 240 -13.36 15.82 11.85
CA SER A 240 -12.73 14.75 12.62
C SER A 240 -11.79 15.25 13.72
N LYS A 241 -11.53 16.57 13.79
CA LYS A 241 -10.47 17.19 14.58
C LYS A 241 -10.97 18.29 15.53
N GLY A 242 -12.21 18.16 16.00
CA GLY A 242 -12.78 18.98 17.08
C GLY A 242 -13.47 20.27 16.62
N VAL A 243 -13.56 20.55 15.33
CA VAL A 243 -14.39 21.64 14.77
C VAL A 243 -15.48 20.98 13.93
N PRO A 244 -16.71 20.81 14.45
CA PRO A 244 -17.74 20.04 13.78
C PRO A 244 -18.17 20.70 12.48
N LEU A 245 -18.48 19.89 11.48
CA LEU A 245 -19.14 20.36 10.28
C LEU A 245 -20.61 20.66 10.60
N VAL A 246 -21.03 21.91 10.39
CA VAL A 246 -22.37 22.38 10.77
C VAL A 246 -23.39 22.35 9.62
N SER A 247 -22.95 22.32 8.35
CA SER A 247 -23.86 22.30 7.20
C SER A 247 -23.23 21.66 5.96
N PHE A 248 -23.70 20.46 5.61
CA PHE A 248 -23.33 19.74 4.39
C PHE A 248 -23.82 20.48 3.12
N VAL A 249 -25.00 21.11 3.20
CA VAL A 249 -25.59 21.87 2.08
C VAL A 249 -24.78 23.12 1.76
N ALA A 250 -24.30 23.84 2.77
CA ALA A 250 -23.45 25.01 2.56
C ALA A 250 -22.10 24.64 1.93
N MET A 251 -21.48 23.54 2.37
CA MET A 251 -20.27 23.04 1.72
C MET A 251 -20.53 22.62 0.27
N ASP A 252 -21.61 21.90 0.00
CA ASP A 252 -21.97 21.47 -1.36
C ASP A 252 -22.24 22.68 -2.27
N ALA A 253 -22.80 23.77 -1.75
CA ALA A 253 -22.96 25.02 -2.48
C ALA A 253 -21.60 25.64 -2.85
N LEU A 254 -20.66 25.74 -1.92
CA LEU A 254 -19.29 26.23 -2.21
C LEU A 254 -18.59 25.37 -3.27
N ILE A 255 -18.79 24.05 -3.23
CA ILE A 255 -18.24 23.16 -4.24
C ILE A 255 -18.90 23.38 -5.61
N LYS A 256 -20.23 23.52 -5.64
CA LYS A 256 -20.97 23.80 -6.87
C LYS A 256 -20.56 25.13 -7.49
N ASP A 257 -20.23 26.14 -6.69
CA ASP A 257 -19.69 27.40 -7.19
C ASP A 257 -18.35 27.17 -7.92
N VAL A 258 -17.44 26.40 -7.33
CA VAL A 258 -16.18 26.02 -8.01
C VAL A 258 -16.44 25.26 -9.31
N LEU A 259 -17.33 24.26 -9.27
CA LEU A 259 -17.66 23.42 -10.43
C LEU A 259 -18.43 24.17 -11.53
N SER A 260 -19.11 25.27 -11.19
CA SER A 260 -19.81 26.11 -12.17
C SER A 260 -18.84 26.87 -13.08
N VAL A 261 -17.65 27.19 -12.58
CA VAL A 261 -16.57 27.85 -13.33
C VAL A 261 -15.65 26.81 -13.96
N ASN A 262 -15.32 25.76 -13.21
CA ASN A 262 -14.44 24.69 -13.65
C ASN A 262 -15.06 23.31 -13.37
N PRO A 263 -15.85 22.76 -14.31
CA PRO A 263 -16.50 21.46 -14.15
C PRO A 263 -15.54 20.28 -13.99
N GLU A 264 -14.29 20.44 -14.44
CA GLU A 264 -13.22 19.43 -14.38
C GLU A 264 -12.32 19.61 -13.14
N HIS A 265 -12.71 20.47 -12.20
CA HIS A 265 -11.92 20.69 -11.00
C HIS A 265 -11.93 19.44 -10.09
N PRO A 266 -10.78 19.02 -9.50
CA PRO A 266 -10.71 17.86 -8.59
C PRO A 266 -11.56 17.94 -7.30
N VAL A 267 -12.31 19.04 -7.09
CA VAL A 267 -13.20 19.24 -5.91
C VAL A 267 -14.34 18.22 -5.87
N HIS A 268 -14.62 17.51 -6.97
CA HIS A 268 -15.46 16.32 -6.97
C HIS A 268 -15.07 15.32 -5.87
N HIS A 269 -13.78 15.19 -5.57
CA HIS A 269 -13.26 14.40 -4.45
C HIS A 269 -13.91 14.83 -3.12
N TYR A 270 -13.87 16.11 -2.79
CA TYR A 270 -14.42 16.61 -1.53
C TYR A 270 -15.93 16.48 -1.47
N ARG A 271 -16.61 16.62 -2.62
CA ARG A 271 -18.05 16.40 -2.73
C ARG A 271 -18.44 14.96 -2.39
N ILE A 272 -17.65 13.99 -2.83
CA ILE A 272 -17.86 12.58 -2.48
C ILE A 272 -17.77 12.39 -0.96
N HIS A 273 -16.70 12.90 -0.34
CA HIS A 273 -16.44 12.80 1.09
C HIS A 273 -17.43 13.52 2.02
N ILE A 274 -18.20 14.46 1.48
CA ILE A 274 -19.30 15.12 2.19
C ILE A 274 -20.52 14.20 2.16
N TRP A 275 -20.83 13.61 1.01
CA TRP A 275 -22.08 12.89 0.79
C TRP A 275 -22.02 11.40 1.08
N ASP A 276 -20.85 10.79 1.12
CA ASP A 276 -20.67 9.40 1.55
C ASP A 276 -21.06 9.21 3.02
N ILE A 277 -20.86 10.20 3.89
CA ILE A 277 -21.22 10.12 5.31
C ILE A 277 -22.74 10.26 5.52
N GLU A 278 -23.41 11.14 4.79
CA GLU A 278 -24.80 11.54 5.07
C GLU A 278 -25.82 10.94 4.08
N LYS A 279 -25.66 11.21 2.78
CA LYS A 279 -26.67 10.92 1.75
C LYS A 279 -26.03 10.64 0.39
N ALA A 280 -25.55 9.42 0.19
CA ALA A 280 -24.74 9.01 -0.97
C ALA A 280 -25.32 9.40 -2.34
N ASN A 281 -26.64 9.36 -2.52
CA ASN A 281 -27.30 9.77 -3.77
C ASN A 281 -26.95 11.21 -4.22
N GLN A 282 -26.67 12.12 -3.29
CA GLN A 282 -26.27 13.50 -3.63
C GLN A 282 -24.87 13.55 -4.28
N GLY A 283 -24.02 12.56 -4.00
CA GLY A 283 -22.66 12.45 -4.53
C GLY A 283 -22.56 11.83 -5.93
N LEU A 284 -23.65 11.34 -6.53
CA LEU A 284 -23.62 10.61 -7.80
C LEU A 284 -22.94 11.38 -8.94
N ALA A 285 -23.31 12.65 -9.13
CA ALA A 285 -22.69 13.48 -10.17
C ALA A 285 -21.19 13.72 -9.91
N ALA A 286 -20.75 13.74 -8.65
CA ALA A 286 -19.33 13.83 -8.33
C ALA A 286 -18.61 12.49 -8.58
N ALA A 287 -19.24 11.37 -8.21
CA ALA A 287 -18.72 10.03 -8.48
C ALA A 287 -18.50 9.77 -9.98
N ALA A 288 -19.39 10.27 -10.83
CA ALA A 288 -19.26 10.20 -12.28
C ALA A 288 -18.06 11.00 -12.84
N ASN A 289 -17.75 12.15 -12.23
CA ASN A 289 -16.78 13.11 -12.78
C ASN A 289 -15.43 13.12 -12.05
N CYS A 290 -15.30 12.48 -10.88
CA CYS A 290 -14.09 12.53 -10.07
C CYS A 290 -12.86 11.91 -10.77
N GLY A 291 -12.97 10.68 -11.26
CA GLY A 291 -11.91 10.05 -12.04
C GLY A 291 -11.54 10.86 -13.29
N PRO A 292 -12.51 11.21 -14.16
CA PRO A 292 -12.28 12.05 -15.34
C PRO A 292 -11.67 13.44 -15.06
N ALA A 293 -11.94 14.04 -13.90
CA ALA A 293 -11.36 15.33 -13.51
C ALA A 293 -9.84 15.26 -13.32
N ALA A 294 -9.30 14.11 -12.90
CA ALA A 294 -7.87 13.91 -12.68
C ALA A 294 -7.47 12.44 -12.93
N PRO A 295 -7.51 11.97 -14.19
CA PRO A 295 -7.39 10.57 -14.55
C PRO A 295 -5.99 9.98 -14.32
N GLY A 296 -4.97 10.83 -14.13
CA GLY A 296 -3.61 10.41 -13.78
C GLY A 296 -3.41 10.11 -12.29
N ILE A 297 -4.44 10.32 -11.45
CA ILE A 297 -4.36 10.15 -10.00
C ILE A 297 -5.24 8.96 -9.57
N ALA A 298 -4.63 7.87 -9.11
CA ALA A 298 -5.37 6.66 -8.73
C ALA A 298 -6.43 6.91 -7.65
N HIS A 299 -6.15 7.79 -6.68
CA HIS A 299 -7.12 8.14 -5.63
C HIS A 299 -8.40 8.76 -6.21
N MET A 300 -8.32 9.49 -7.31
CA MET A 300 -9.48 10.13 -7.95
C MET A 300 -10.43 9.11 -8.61
N TRP A 301 -9.91 7.94 -9.01
CA TRP A 301 -10.70 6.78 -9.44
C TRP A 301 -11.21 5.95 -8.26
N HIS A 302 -10.48 5.89 -7.15
CA HIS A 302 -10.89 5.18 -5.94
C HIS A 302 -12.13 5.82 -5.29
N MET A 303 -12.14 7.16 -5.21
CA MET A 303 -13.16 7.90 -4.46
C MET A 303 -14.61 7.60 -4.86
N PRO A 304 -14.98 7.52 -6.16
CA PRO A 304 -16.32 7.11 -6.60
C PRO A 304 -16.84 5.80 -5.97
N GLY A 305 -15.96 4.86 -5.63
CA GLY A 305 -16.34 3.60 -4.99
C GLY A 305 -17.11 3.79 -3.67
N HIS A 306 -16.80 4.84 -2.89
CA HIS A 306 -17.51 5.15 -1.64
C HIS A 306 -19.01 5.40 -1.88
N ILE A 307 -19.36 6.12 -2.94
CA ILE A 307 -20.74 6.39 -3.32
C ILE A 307 -21.39 5.12 -3.90
N TYR A 308 -20.73 4.49 -4.87
CA TYR A 308 -21.32 3.34 -5.57
C TYR A 308 -21.55 2.15 -4.63
N SER A 309 -20.63 1.82 -3.72
CA SER A 309 -20.82 0.74 -2.75
C SER A 309 -21.94 1.03 -1.75
N LYS A 310 -22.11 2.30 -1.30
CA LYS A 310 -23.24 2.69 -0.43
C LYS A 310 -24.59 2.55 -1.13
N LEU A 311 -24.61 2.77 -2.44
CA LEU A 311 -25.78 2.62 -3.30
C LEU A 311 -25.94 1.20 -3.86
N LYS A 312 -25.13 0.23 -3.41
CA LYS A 312 -25.16 -1.16 -3.86
C LYS A 312 -24.94 -1.33 -5.37
N ARG A 313 -24.25 -0.37 -6.01
CA ARG A 313 -23.83 -0.38 -7.41
C ARG A 313 -22.43 -0.99 -7.51
N TYR A 314 -22.29 -2.25 -7.12
CA TYR A 314 -20.98 -2.90 -6.98
C TYR A 314 -20.24 -3.08 -8.31
N ASP A 315 -20.96 -3.13 -9.43
CA ASP A 315 -20.38 -3.13 -10.77
C ASP A 315 -19.68 -1.82 -11.09
N ASP A 316 -20.30 -0.69 -10.75
CA ASP A 316 -19.69 0.62 -10.90
C ASP A 316 -18.52 0.81 -9.91
N ALA A 317 -18.66 0.30 -8.68
CA ALA A 317 -17.58 0.32 -7.70
C ALA A 317 -16.37 -0.51 -8.19
N ALA A 318 -16.59 -1.74 -8.67
CA ALA A 318 -15.56 -2.61 -9.20
C ALA A 318 -14.80 -1.95 -10.36
N TRP A 319 -15.52 -1.35 -11.31
CA TRP A 319 -14.91 -0.64 -12.42
C TRP A 319 -13.99 0.50 -11.95
N GLN A 320 -14.47 1.29 -10.98
CA GLN A 320 -13.73 2.44 -10.43
C GLN A 320 -12.49 2.01 -9.62
N GLN A 321 -12.62 0.98 -8.79
CA GLN A 321 -11.46 0.43 -8.06
C GLN A 321 -10.45 -0.22 -9.01
N GLU A 322 -10.89 -0.84 -10.10
CA GLU A 322 -10.00 -1.39 -11.12
C GLU A 322 -9.25 -0.28 -11.87
N ALA A 323 -9.94 0.80 -12.25
CA ALA A 323 -9.31 1.99 -12.82
C ALA A 323 -8.26 2.60 -11.88
N SER A 324 -8.56 2.66 -10.59
CA SER A 324 -7.62 3.10 -9.54
C SER A 324 -6.37 2.21 -9.49
N ALA A 325 -6.55 0.91 -9.33
CA ALA A 325 -5.45 -0.06 -9.25
C ALA A 325 -4.54 0.02 -10.49
N ARG A 326 -5.12 0.06 -11.69
CA ARG A 326 -4.39 0.13 -12.95
C ARG A 326 -3.58 1.42 -13.09
N THR A 327 -4.14 2.55 -12.69
CA THR A 327 -3.45 3.85 -12.69
C THR A 327 -2.21 3.81 -11.76
N ASP A 328 -2.36 3.25 -10.56
CA ASP A 328 -1.23 3.05 -9.63
C ASP A 328 -0.20 2.07 -10.23
N HIS A 329 -0.62 0.96 -10.83
CA HIS A 329 0.28 -0.01 -11.46
C HIS A 329 1.16 0.63 -12.55
N ALA A 330 0.55 1.43 -13.44
CA ALA A 330 1.29 2.12 -14.48
C ALA A 330 2.30 3.13 -13.91
N TYR A 331 1.88 3.91 -12.90
CA TYR A 331 2.78 4.85 -12.23
C TYR A 331 3.96 4.13 -11.57
N MET A 332 3.70 3.08 -10.79
CA MET A 332 4.76 2.37 -10.05
C MET A 332 5.78 1.70 -10.96
N VAL A 333 5.33 1.10 -12.06
CA VAL A 333 6.21 0.49 -13.07
C VAL A 333 7.05 1.56 -13.76
N GLY A 334 6.45 2.69 -14.15
CA GLY A 334 7.16 3.76 -14.85
C GLY A 334 8.17 4.51 -13.98
N ASP A 335 7.93 4.60 -12.68
CA ASP A 335 8.72 5.42 -11.76
C ASP A 335 9.60 4.60 -10.78
N LEU A 336 9.67 3.27 -10.94
CA LEU A 336 10.38 2.35 -10.03
C LEU A 336 9.98 2.56 -8.56
N ILE A 337 8.67 2.60 -8.31
CA ILE A 337 8.10 2.68 -6.97
C ILE A 337 7.64 1.30 -6.55
N LEU A 338 8.06 0.85 -5.36
CA LEU A 338 7.55 -0.42 -4.82
C LEU A 338 6.09 -0.25 -4.37
N PRO A 339 5.24 -1.29 -4.53
CA PRO A 339 3.81 -1.22 -4.24
C PRO A 339 3.41 -0.50 -2.94
N ASP A 340 3.89 -0.97 -1.79
CA ASP A 340 3.50 -0.41 -0.48
C ASP A 340 4.25 0.88 -0.08
N GLN A 341 5.08 1.46 -0.96
CA GLN A 341 5.51 2.85 -0.80
C GLN A 341 4.35 3.81 -1.01
N ILE A 342 3.34 3.40 -1.80
CA ILE A 342 2.06 4.07 -1.89
C ILE A 342 1.18 3.58 -0.72
N HIS A 343 0.91 4.47 0.22
CA HIS A 343 0.32 4.12 1.52
C HIS A 343 -1.05 3.41 1.45
N ASN A 344 -1.86 3.70 0.44
CA ASN A 344 -3.20 3.15 0.23
C ASN A 344 -3.25 2.04 -0.83
N TYR A 345 -2.14 1.71 -1.50
CA TYR A 345 -2.11 0.73 -2.59
C TYR A 345 -2.76 -0.61 -2.21
N ALA A 346 -2.34 -1.20 -1.10
CA ALA A 346 -2.86 -2.49 -0.67
C ALA A 346 -4.35 -2.42 -0.28
N HIS A 347 -4.81 -1.28 0.26
CA HIS A 347 -6.21 -1.06 0.59
C HIS A 347 -7.08 -0.94 -0.68
N ASN A 348 -6.61 -0.22 -1.71
CA ASN A 348 -7.36 -0.07 -2.96
C ASN A 348 -7.56 -1.44 -3.64
N ASN A 349 -6.51 -2.26 -3.65
CA ASN A 349 -6.53 -3.58 -4.30
C ASN A 349 -7.28 -4.65 -3.48
N GLU A 350 -7.26 -4.59 -2.14
CA GLU A 350 -8.12 -5.48 -1.33
C GLU A 350 -9.60 -5.13 -1.49
N TRP A 351 -9.94 -3.84 -1.57
CA TRP A 351 -11.31 -3.42 -1.85
C TRP A 351 -11.74 -3.86 -3.25
N LEU A 352 -10.91 -3.64 -4.28
CA LEU A 352 -11.19 -4.19 -5.61
C LEU A 352 -11.50 -5.70 -5.56
N THR A 353 -10.73 -6.48 -4.79
CA THR A 353 -10.99 -7.91 -4.61
C THR A 353 -12.40 -8.19 -4.05
N ARG A 354 -12.85 -7.39 -3.09
CA ARG A 354 -14.21 -7.48 -2.52
C ARG A 354 -15.28 -7.14 -3.55
N ASP A 355 -15.11 -6.06 -4.29
CA ASP A 355 -16.08 -5.65 -5.32
C ASP A 355 -16.15 -6.68 -6.46
N LEU A 356 -15.02 -7.23 -6.90
CA LEU A 356 -14.96 -8.35 -7.85
C LEU A 356 -15.71 -9.58 -7.32
N THR A 357 -15.60 -9.86 -6.02
CA THR A 357 -16.35 -10.94 -5.36
C THR A 357 -17.86 -10.66 -5.38
N PHE A 358 -18.29 -9.44 -5.08
CA PHE A 358 -19.70 -9.04 -5.10
C PHE A 358 -20.35 -9.21 -6.48
N ILE A 359 -19.60 -8.94 -7.56
CA ILE A 359 -20.10 -9.09 -8.95
C ILE A 359 -19.82 -10.46 -9.57
N GLY A 360 -19.23 -11.39 -8.83
CA GLY A 360 -19.03 -12.77 -9.28
C GLY A 360 -17.81 -13.00 -10.17
N ARG A 361 -16.86 -12.06 -10.27
CA ARG A 361 -15.60 -12.20 -11.02
C ARG A 361 -14.55 -12.98 -10.22
N GLY A 362 -14.86 -14.25 -9.92
CA GLY A 362 -14.11 -15.04 -8.94
C GLY A 362 -12.63 -15.28 -9.24
N TYR A 363 -12.27 -15.61 -10.49
CA TYR A 363 -10.86 -15.81 -10.84
C TYR A 363 -10.07 -14.51 -10.96
N ASP A 364 -10.71 -13.39 -11.34
CA ASP A 364 -10.06 -12.08 -11.33
C ASP A 364 -9.80 -11.61 -9.89
N ALA A 365 -10.76 -11.86 -8.98
CA ALA A 365 -10.57 -11.64 -7.55
C ALA A 365 -9.40 -12.49 -7.01
N LEU A 366 -9.33 -13.77 -7.39
CA LEU A 366 -8.23 -14.66 -7.01
C LEU A 366 -6.89 -14.17 -7.56
N GLU A 367 -6.82 -13.73 -8.81
CA GLU A 367 -5.58 -13.17 -9.40
C GLU A 367 -5.13 -11.92 -8.65
N MET A 368 -6.05 -11.02 -8.27
CA MET A 368 -5.70 -9.85 -7.47
C MET A 368 -5.11 -10.24 -6.11
N THR A 369 -5.63 -11.30 -5.46
CA THR A 369 -5.05 -11.79 -4.20
C THR A 369 -3.64 -12.35 -4.38
N LYS A 370 -3.38 -13.07 -5.48
CA LYS A 370 -2.06 -13.57 -5.84
C LYS A 370 -1.11 -12.41 -6.15
N ALA A 371 -1.59 -11.38 -6.83
CA ALA A 371 -0.84 -10.16 -7.13
C ALA A 371 -0.37 -9.46 -5.85
N LEU A 372 -1.25 -9.33 -4.85
CA LEU A 372 -0.88 -8.77 -3.56
C LEU A 372 0.16 -9.62 -2.79
N ILE A 373 0.09 -10.95 -2.88
CA ILE A 373 1.05 -11.85 -2.21
C ILE A 373 2.42 -11.85 -2.91
N ARG A 374 2.48 -11.71 -4.24
CA ARG A 374 3.74 -11.64 -4.99
C ARG A 374 4.45 -10.29 -4.89
N ASN A 375 3.78 -9.25 -4.39
CA ASN A 375 4.42 -7.96 -4.20
C ASN A 375 5.67 -8.08 -3.31
N PRO A 376 6.74 -7.32 -3.59
CA PRO A 376 7.97 -7.40 -2.82
C PRO A 376 7.75 -6.94 -1.37
N ALA A 377 8.23 -7.72 -0.42
CA ALA A 377 8.28 -7.33 0.99
C ALA A 377 9.37 -6.28 1.19
N HIS A 378 9.18 -5.38 2.16
CA HIS A 378 10.20 -4.41 2.53
C HIS A 378 10.06 -4.05 4.01
N PRO A 379 11.13 -4.10 4.84
CA PRO A 379 11.03 -3.91 6.29
C PRO A 379 10.35 -2.61 6.71
N LYS A 380 10.45 -1.56 5.87
CA LYS A 380 9.83 -0.25 6.09
C LYS A 380 8.41 -0.12 5.54
N TYR A 381 8.05 -0.83 4.46
CA TYR A 381 6.85 -0.53 3.67
C TYR A 381 5.83 -1.68 3.67
N ASN A 382 6.30 -2.92 3.55
CA ASN A 382 5.48 -4.13 3.43
C ASN A 382 6.02 -5.22 4.38
N ALA A 383 5.56 -5.19 5.63
CA ALA A 383 5.90 -6.18 6.64
C ALA A 383 4.79 -7.25 6.76
N TYR A 384 5.18 -8.46 7.13
CA TYR A 384 4.32 -9.65 7.12
C TYR A 384 3.08 -9.58 8.05
N ASP A 385 3.15 -8.82 9.14
CA ASP A 385 2.11 -8.74 10.18
C ASP A 385 1.20 -7.51 10.04
N ALA A 386 1.35 -6.74 8.95
CA ALA A 386 0.67 -5.48 8.74
C ALA A 386 -0.48 -5.58 7.73
N ARG A 387 -1.42 -4.61 7.80
CA ARG A 387 -2.45 -4.37 6.78
C ARG A 387 -1.83 -3.80 5.50
N LYS A 388 -1.04 -4.63 4.85
CA LYS A 388 -0.23 -4.37 3.65
C LYS A 388 -0.49 -5.46 2.61
N SER A 389 0.17 -5.38 1.46
CA SER A 389 -0.12 -6.28 0.33
C SER A 389 -0.16 -7.75 0.75
N PHE A 390 0.86 -8.25 1.46
CA PHE A 390 0.91 -9.66 1.83
C PHE A 390 -0.24 -10.08 2.77
N GLY A 391 -0.48 -9.31 3.83
CA GLY A 391 -1.51 -9.59 4.83
C GLY A 391 -2.92 -9.57 4.22
N PHE A 392 -3.23 -8.52 3.46
CA PHE A 392 -4.52 -8.44 2.76
C PHE A 392 -4.66 -9.52 1.69
N GLY A 393 -3.60 -9.80 0.91
CA GLY A 393 -3.61 -10.82 -0.13
C GLY A 393 -4.01 -12.20 0.43
N ARG A 394 -3.40 -12.65 1.53
CA ARG A 394 -3.74 -13.95 2.15
C ARG A 394 -5.12 -13.97 2.80
N GLU A 395 -5.51 -12.87 3.43
CA GLU A 395 -6.84 -12.73 4.03
C GLU A 395 -7.93 -12.84 2.95
N ARG A 396 -7.84 -11.98 1.91
CA ARG A 396 -8.78 -11.97 0.80
C ARG A 396 -8.74 -13.29 0.02
N MET A 397 -7.57 -13.93 -0.15
CA MET A 397 -7.44 -15.22 -0.84
C MET A 397 -8.28 -16.28 -0.14
N SER A 398 -8.21 -16.36 1.19
CA SER A 398 -9.02 -17.31 1.97
C SER A 398 -10.52 -17.07 1.80
N GLU A 399 -10.93 -15.81 1.69
CA GLU A 399 -12.33 -15.45 1.49
C GLU A 399 -12.81 -15.76 0.07
N VAL A 400 -12.07 -15.38 -0.96
CA VAL A 400 -12.39 -15.64 -2.37
C VAL A 400 -12.48 -17.14 -2.63
N LEU A 401 -11.47 -17.91 -2.21
CA LEU A 401 -11.45 -19.36 -2.38
C LEU A 401 -12.67 -20.02 -1.70
N THR A 402 -13.08 -19.51 -0.54
CA THR A 402 -14.29 -19.99 0.14
C THR A 402 -15.57 -19.58 -0.57
N ALA A 403 -15.68 -18.31 -0.94
CA ALA A 403 -16.88 -17.69 -1.48
C ALA A 403 -17.33 -18.37 -2.79
N PHE A 404 -16.35 -18.71 -3.63
CA PHE A 404 -16.55 -19.38 -4.92
C PHE A 404 -16.37 -20.90 -4.88
N GLU A 405 -16.11 -21.48 -3.70
CA GLU A 405 -15.92 -22.92 -3.51
C GLU A 405 -14.75 -23.52 -4.32
N LEU A 406 -13.68 -22.74 -4.48
CA LEU A 406 -12.47 -23.09 -5.24
C LEU A 406 -11.56 -24.01 -4.40
N TRP A 407 -12.09 -25.18 -4.04
CA TRP A 407 -11.43 -26.13 -3.15
C TRP A 407 -10.24 -26.82 -3.82
N ASP A 408 -10.34 -27.11 -5.12
CA ASP A 408 -9.23 -27.70 -5.87
C ASP A 408 -8.06 -26.72 -5.99
N GLU A 409 -8.37 -25.43 -6.24
CA GLU A 409 -7.39 -24.34 -6.22
C GLU A 409 -6.79 -24.17 -4.83
N THR A 410 -7.59 -24.28 -3.78
CA THR A 410 -7.10 -24.23 -2.39
C THR A 410 -6.06 -25.32 -2.13
N LEU A 411 -6.37 -26.57 -2.49
CA LEU A 411 -5.47 -27.71 -2.32
C LEU A 411 -4.19 -27.55 -3.16
N CYS A 412 -4.31 -27.00 -4.37
CA CYS A 412 -3.16 -26.72 -5.24
C CYS A 412 -2.27 -25.60 -4.67
N LEU A 413 -2.86 -24.54 -4.11
CA LEU A 413 -2.14 -23.37 -3.61
C LEU A 413 -1.51 -23.62 -2.24
N ALA A 414 -2.06 -24.54 -1.44
CA ALA A 414 -1.63 -24.79 -0.06
C ALA A 414 -0.13 -25.04 0.08
N ASP A 415 0.50 -25.67 -0.91
CA ASP A 415 1.94 -25.98 -0.91
C ASP A 415 2.73 -25.13 -1.93
N SER A 416 2.09 -24.10 -2.50
CA SER A 416 2.72 -23.14 -3.39
C SER A 416 3.32 -21.95 -2.62
N PRO A 417 4.26 -21.19 -3.21
CA PRO A 417 4.77 -19.94 -2.61
C PRO A 417 3.70 -18.87 -2.29
N PHE A 418 2.47 -18.99 -2.83
CA PHE A 418 1.38 -18.07 -2.53
C PHE A 418 0.69 -18.35 -1.18
N PHE A 419 0.60 -19.63 -0.79
CA PHE A 419 -0.17 -20.02 0.39
C PHE A 419 0.51 -21.10 1.25
N ASN A 420 1.83 -21.20 1.15
CA ASN A 420 2.65 -22.09 1.98
C ASN A 420 2.53 -21.78 3.49
N ALA A 421 3.01 -22.75 4.28
CA ALA A 421 3.11 -22.62 5.73
C ALA A 421 4.07 -21.49 6.11
N THR A 422 3.79 -20.84 7.24
CA THR A 422 4.61 -19.74 7.77
C THR A 422 4.85 -19.93 9.26
N ASN A 423 5.87 -19.25 9.79
CA ASN A 423 6.13 -19.19 11.23
C ASN A 423 5.21 -18.21 11.97
N LEU A 424 4.33 -17.50 11.26
CA LEU A 424 3.34 -16.62 11.86
C LEU A 424 2.10 -17.42 12.20
N GLU A 425 1.89 -17.65 13.49
CA GLU A 425 0.78 -18.47 13.99
C GLU A 425 -0.57 -18.04 13.42
N SER A 426 -0.88 -16.75 13.39
CA SER A 426 -2.17 -16.26 12.86
C SER A 426 -2.40 -16.64 11.39
N GLU A 427 -1.35 -16.61 10.58
CA GLU A 427 -1.40 -17.01 9.17
C GLU A 427 -1.47 -18.53 9.02
N GLN A 428 -0.77 -19.27 9.90
CA GLN A 428 -0.81 -20.72 9.90
C GLN A 428 -2.19 -21.25 10.30
N VAL A 429 -2.85 -20.63 11.29
CA VAL A 429 -4.23 -20.95 11.68
C VAL A 429 -5.20 -20.66 10.53
N ARG A 430 -5.08 -19.51 9.85
CA ARG A 430 -5.90 -19.19 8.67
C ARG A 430 -5.72 -20.24 7.57
N ARG A 431 -4.46 -20.60 7.27
CA ARG A 431 -4.11 -21.60 6.26
C ARG A 431 -4.72 -22.96 6.58
N LEU A 432 -4.50 -23.48 7.79
CA LEU A 432 -5.00 -24.80 8.19
C LEU A 432 -6.52 -24.84 8.24
N ARG A 433 -7.17 -23.77 8.72
CA ARG A 433 -8.63 -23.64 8.72
C ARG A 433 -9.20 -23.73 7.30
N LEU A 434 -8.61 -23.01 6.33
CA LEU A 434 -9.01 -23.07 4.92
C LEU A 434 -8.72 -24.44 4.30
N LEU A 435 -7.54 -25.00 4.55
CA LEU A 435 -7.13 -26.31 4.01
C LEU A 435 -8.05 -27.43 4.52
N GLY A 436 -8.35 -27.45 5.81
CA GLY A 436 -9.26 -28.43 6.41
C GLY A 436 -10.67 -28.29 5.83
N ARG A 437 -11.17 -27.06 5.68
CA ARG A 437 -12.45 -26.80 4.97
C ARG A 437 -12.44 -27.40 3.57
N ALA A 438 -11.41 -27.13 2.77
CA ALA A 438 -11.30 -27.68 1.42
C ALA A 438 -11.28 -29.22 1.41
N CYS A 439 -10.51 -29.86 2.29
CA CYS A 439 -10.46 -31.32 2.41
C CYS A 439 -11.84 -31.92 2.69
N PHE A 440 -12.53 -31.43 3.72
CA PHE A 440 -13.86 -31.94 4.06
C PHE A 440 -14.90 -31.68 2.96
N ARG A 441 -14.86 -30.50 2.31
CA ARG A 441 -15.76 -30.17 1.21
C ARG A 441 -15.51 -31.00 -0.05
N LYS A 442 -14.28 -31.49 -0.25
CA LYS A 442 -13.93 -32.47 -1.30
C LYS A 442 -14.20 -33.92 -0.89
N GLY A 443 -14.61 -34.17 0.36
CA GLY A 443 -14.84 -35.51 0.88
C GLY A 443 -13.57 -36.26 1.30
N ASP A 444 -12.42 -35.59 1.36
CA ASP A 444 -11.16 -36.17 1.86
C ASP A 444 -11.12 -36.12 3.39
N LEU A 445 -11.82 -37.08 4.02
CA LEU A 445 -11.94 -37.17 5.47
C LEU A 445 -10.58 -37.41 6.14
N SER A 446 -9.72 -38.23 5.54
CA SER A 446 -8.41 -38.58 6.12
C SER A 446 -7.54 -37.33 6.25
N ARG A 447 -7.34 -36.61 5.13
CA ARG A 447 -6.53 -35.40 5.13
C ARG A 447 -7.17 -34.29 5.97
N GLY A 448 -8.50 -34.18 5.96
CA GLY A 448 -9.22 -33.22 6.81
C GLY A 448 -8.96 -33.46 8.30
N CYS A 449 -8.99 -34.72 8.75
CA CYS A 449 -8.69 -35.10 10.12
C CYS A 449 -7.20 -34.90 10.48
N GLU A 450 -6.28 -35.14 9.55
CA GLU A 450 -4.85 -34.82 9.74
C GLU A 450 -4.65 -33.32 9.98
N VAL A 451 -5.28 -32.46 9.17
CA VAL A 451 -5.22 -30.99 9.33
C VAL A 451 -5.85 -30.54 10.64
N LEU A 452 -6.98 -31.14 11.05
CA LEU A 452 -7.55 -30.89 12.39
C LEU A 452 -6.53 -31.23 13.49
N GLY A 453 -5.83 -32.36 13.36
CA GLY A 453 -4.72 -32.74 14.24
C GLY A 453 -3.59 -31.70 14.28
N ASP A 454 -3.24 -31.10 13.14
CA ASP A 454 -2.25 -30.02 13.08
C ASP A 454 -2.68 -28.79 13.89
N VAL A 455 -3.95 -28.37 13.77
CA VAL A 455 -4.48 -27.24 14.54
C VAL A 455 -4.49 -27.56 16.04
N MET A 456 -4.84 -28.79 16.42
CA MET A 456 -4.79 -29.25 17.81
C MET A 456 -3.35 -29.25 18.37
N ARG A 457 -2.36 -29.65 17.56
CA ARG A 457 -0.94 -29.58 17.93
C ARG A 457 -0.48 -28.13 18.12
N LEU A 458 -0.87 -27.21 17.24
CA LEU A 458 -0.57 -25.79 17.42
C LEU A 458 -1.19 -25.24 18.71
N LYS A 459 -2.44 -25.60 19.01
CA LYS A 459 -3.07 -25.24 20.30
C LYS A 459 -2.26 -25.75 21.48
N GLN A 460 -1.83 -27.00 21.44
CA GLN A 460 -1.01 -27.56 22.51
C GLN A 460 0.33 -26.84 22.64
N GLN A 461 0.97 -26.48 21.53
CA GLN A 461 2.21 -25.69 21.54
C GLN A 461 2.02 -24.33 22.25
N VAL A 462 0.93 -23.60 22.00
CA VAL A 462 0.63 -22.33 22.70
C VAL A 462 0.47 -22.56 24.21
N ILE A 463 -0.15 -23.66 24.61
CA ILE A 463 -0.32 -24.03 26.03
C ILE A 463 1.05 -24.33 26.66
N ASP A 464 1.88 -25.11 25.98
CA ASP A 464 3.21 -25.49 26.46
C ASP A 464 4.13 -24.26 26.56
N GLU A 465 4.10 -23.35 25.57
CA GLU A 465 4.81 -22.07 25.59
C GLU A 465 4.39 -21.19 26.77
N ARG A 466 3.08 -21.10 27.01
CA ARG A 466 2.52 -20.39 28.17
C ARG A 466 3.04 -20.98 29.47
N ASP A 467 2.95 -22.30 29.64
CA ASP A 467 3.31 -22.97 30.89
C ASP A 467 4.81 -22.89 31.16
N ALA A 468 5.64 -23.02 30.11
CA ALA A 468 7.08 -22.80 30.19
C ALA A 468 7.43 -21.34 30.56
N ALA A 469 6.75 -20.37 29.95
CA ALA A 469 6.94 -18.95 30.27
C ALA A 469 6.50 -18.61 31.70
N ILE A 470 5.40 -19.19 32.18
CA ILE A 470 4.93 -19.09 33.58
C ILE A 470 5.96 -19.70 34.53
N ALA A 471 6.45 -20.91 34.25
CA ALA A 471 7.44 -21.58 35.07
C ALA A 471 8.74 -20.76 35.18
N LYS A 472 9.22 -20.23 34.05
CA LYS A 472 10.39 -19.34 34.00
C LYS A 472 10.15 -18.04 34.77
N ALA A 473 8.99 -17.40 34.60
CA ALA A 473 8.66 -16.18 35.34
C ALA A 473 8.64 -16.43 36.85
N LYS A 474 8.07 -17.55 37.30
CA LYS A 474 8.09 -17.96 38.72
C LYS A 474 9.51 -18.19 39.23
N ALA A 475 10.34 -18.90 38.48
CA ALA A 475 11.75 -19.14 38.83
C ALA A 475 12.56 -17.83 38.94
N ASP A 476 12.28 -16.87 38.07
CA ASP A 476 12.92 -15.54 38.07
C ASP A 476 12.32 -14.56 39.10
N GLY A 477 11.30 -14.94 39.87
CA GLY A 477 10.57 -14.05 40.77
C GLY A 477 9.78 -12.93 40.07
N LYS A 478 9.41 -13.13 38.79
CA LYS A 478 8.68 -12.19 37.94
C LYS A 478 7.17 -12.50 37.85
N PRO A 479 6.32 -11.51 37.54
CA PRO A 479 4.88 -11.73 37.34
C PRO A 479 4.57 -12.64 36.13
N THR A 480 3.53 -13.48 36.25
CA THR A 480 3.10 -14.44 35.20
C THR A 480 2.10 -13.86 34.20
N GLY A 481 1.44 -12.75 34.54
CA GLY A 481 0.31 -12.21 33.79
C GLY A 481 0.58 -11.91 32.31
N LYS A 482 1.83 -11.65 31.92
CA LYS A 482 2.20 -11.46 30.50
C LYS A 482 2.02 -12.75 29.70
N ALA A 483 2.49 -13.89 30.22
CA ALA A 483 2.39 -15.18 29.55
C ALA A 483 0.92 -15.64 29.45
N GLU A 484 0.15 -15.43 30.52
CA GLU A 484 -1.29 -15.72 30.55
C GLU A 484 -2.06 -14.85 29.54
N SER A 485 -1.74 -13.55 29.47
CA SER A 485 -2.38 -12.63 28.53
C SER A 485 -2.03 -12.93 27.07
N ASP A 486 -0.79 -13.32 26.77
CA ASP A 486 -0.36 -13.70 25.42
C ASP A 486 -1.15 -14.91 24.92
N ALA A 487 -1.16 -15.99 25.71
CA ALA A 487 -1.92 -17.19 25.38
C ALA A 487 -3.42 -16.91 25.26
N LYS A 488 -3.99 -16.06 26.13
CA LYS A 488 -5.41 -15.65 26.07
C LYS A 488 -5.76 -14.95 24.75
N GLY A 489 -4.81 -14.23 24.13
CA GLY A 489 -5.00 -13.60 22.82
C GLY A 489 -4.93 -14.58 21.64
N ARG A 490 -4.23 -15.71 21.80
CA ARG A 490 -3.92 -16.67 20.74
C ARG A 490 -4.89 -17.86 20.69
N LEU A 491 -5.19 -18.45 21.86
CA LEU A 491 -6.00 -19.66 22.00
C LEU A 491 -7.40 -19.58 21.37
N PRO A 492 -8.16 -18.47 21.47
CA PRO A 492 -9.52 -18.43 20.92
C PRO A 492 -9.58 -18.74 19.42
N ARG A 493 -8.62 -18.24 18.62
CA ARG A 493 -8.60 -18.47 17.16
C ARG A 493 -8.34 -19.92 16.80
N LEU A 494 -7.53 -20.61 17.60
CA LEU A 494 -7.24 -22.04 17.46
C LEU A 494 -8.46 -22.87 17.86
N GLU A 495 -9.14 -22.48 18.94
CA GLU A 495 -10.38 -23.12 19.40
C GLU A 495 -11.51 -22.98 18.38
N GLU A 496 -11.69 -21.80 17.79
CA GLU A 496 -12.64 -21.57 16.70
C GLU A 496 -12.33 -22.44 15.48
N ALA A 497 -11.06 -22.57 15.10
CA ALA A 497 -10.64 -23.41 13.98
C ALA A 497 -10.89 -24.90 14.27
N ILE A 498 -10.56 -25.39 15.47
CA ILE A 498 -10.85 -26.77 15.90
C ILE A 498 -12.35 -27.03 15.90
N ALA A 499 -13.15 -26.09 16.38
CA ALA A 499 -14.60 -26.19 16.43
C ALA A 499 -15.20 -26.26 15.01
N GLU A 500 -14.73 -25.42 14.08
CA GLU A 500 -15.17 -25.49 12.68
C GLU A 500 -14.84 -26.85 12.05
N LEU A 501 -13.57 -27.27 12.15
CA LEU A 501 -13.12 -28.51 11.52
C LEU A 501 -13.80 -29.75 12.13
N SER A 502 -13.98 -29.77 13.46
CA SER A 502 -14.79 -30.80 14.15
C SER A 502 -16.24 -30.81 13.66
N GLY A 503 -16.82 -29.63 13.39
CA GLY A 503 -18.16 -29.52 12.84
C GLY A 503 -18.31 -30.20 11.48
N TYR A 504 -17.30 -30.10 10.61
CA TYR A 504 -17.29 -30.84 9.34
C TYR A 504 -17.16 -32.35 9.53
N VAL A 505 -16.40 -32.82 10.53
CA VAL A 505 -16.33 -34.25 10.88
C VAL A 505 -17.71 -34.76 11.31
N HIS A 506 -18.37 -34.08 12.24
CA HIS A 506 -19.73 -34.43 12.67
C HIS A 506 -20.72 -34.41 11.50
N LEU A 507 -20.62 -33.40 10.64
CA LEU A 507 -21.46 -33.27 9.44
C LEU A 507 -21.22 -34.43 8.45
N HIS A 508 -20.00 -34.92 8.31
CA HIS A 508 -19.69 -36.08 7.46
C HIS A 508 -20.40 -37.35 7.96
N TYR A 509 -20.39 -37.58 9.28
CA TYR A 509 -21.03 -38.75 9.91
C TYR A 509 -22.55 -38.60 10.12
N GLY A 510 -23.16 -37.48 9.72
CA GLY A 510 -24.58 -37.24 9.94
C GLY A 510 -24.96 -36.90 11.39
N ALA A 511 -23.98 -36.59 12.25
CA ALA A 511 -24.20 -36.15 13.62
C ALA A 511 -24.56 -34.65 13.64
N TYR A 512 -25.76 -34.33 13.16
CA TYR A 512 -26.15 -32.94 12.86
C TYR A 512 -26.24 -32.03 14.10
N ASP A 513 -26.65 -32.54 15.25
CA ASP A 513 -26.70 -31.74 16.49
C ASP A 513 -25.30 -31.40 17.00
N ASP A 514 -24.35 -32.35 16.91
CA ASP A 514 -22.94 -32.11 17.25
C ASP A 514 -22.27 -31.16 16.25
N ALA A 515 -22.60 -31.28 14.96
CA ALA A 515 -22.15 -30.35 13.93
C ALA A 515 -22.66 -28.93 14.21
N LYS A 516 -23.94 -28.79 14.58
CA LYS A 516 -24.54 -27.51 14.97
C LYS A 516 -23.84 -26.90 16.18
N ALA A 517 -23.58 -27.69 17.22
CA ALA A 517 -22.87 -27.21 18.41
C ALA A 517 -21.44 -26.77 18.09
N SER A 518 -20.74 -27.54 17.25
CA SER A 518 -19.37 -27.26 16.83
C SER A 518 -19.29 -25.97 16.00
N PHE A 519 -20.18 -25.80 15.01
CA PHE A 519 -20.22 -24.58 14.22
C PHE A 519 -20.66 -23.35 15.03
N ALA A 520 -21.51 -23.50 16.04
CA ALA A 520 -21.83 -22.40 16.95
C ALA A 520 -20.61 -21.98 17.79
N ALA A 521 -19.78 -22.94 18.23
CA ALA A 521 -18.54 -22.66 18.94
C ALA A 521 -17.43 -22.08 18.05
N ALA A 522 -17.50 -22.26 16.73
CA ALA A 522 -16.56 -21.70 15.76
C ALA A 522 -16.73 -20.19 15.49
N GLY A 523 -17.73 -19.55 16.12
CA GLY A 523 -18.02 -18.13 15.94
C GLY A 523 -18.70 -17.82 14.61
N LYS A 524 -18.17 -16.87 13.84
CA LYS A 524 -18.75 -16.46 12.55
C LYS A 524 -18.50 -17.53 11.49
N MET A 525 -19.57 -18.17 11.03
CA MET A 525 -19.56 -19.17 9.96
C MET A 525 -20.13 -18.61 8.65
N ASP A 526 -19.65 -19.14 7.52
CA ASP A 526 -20.23 -18.88 6.20
C ASP A 526 -21.68 -19.39 6.16
N GLN A 527 -22.59 -18.55 5.67
CA GLN A 527 -24.02 -18.81 5.72
C GLN A 527 -24.44 -19.98 4.83
N SER A 528 -23.71 -20.25 3.73
CA SER A 528 -23.99 -21.42 2.90
C SER A 528 -23.72 -22.73 3.65
N THR A 529 -22.71 -22.76 4.52
CA THR A 529 -22.39 -23.91 5.36
C THR A 529 -23.49 -24.17 6.41
N ILE A 530 -23.99 -23.11 7.05
CA ILE A 530 -25.09 -23.22 8.01
C ILE A 530 -26.40 -23.62 7.31
N ALA A 531 -26.66 -23.10 6.12
CA ALA A 531 -27.81 -23.50 5.32
C ALA A 531 -27.72 -24.97 4.90
N ASP A 532 -26.55 -25.45 4.49
CA ASP A 532 -26.33 -26.87 4.15
C ASP A 532 -26.58 -27.80 5.34
N LEU A 533 -26.07 -27.45 6.53
CA LEU A 533 -26.35 -28.19 7.77
C LEU A 533 -27.86 -28.27 8.05
N ARG A 534 -28.58 -27.14 7.96
CA ARG A 534 -30.03 -27.10 8.17
C ARG A 534 -30.76 -27.97 7.15
N PHE A 535 -30.39 -27.86 5.89
CA PHE A 535 -30.98 -28.66 4.83
C PHE A 535 -30.78 -30.17 5.08
N ARG A 536 -29.55 -30.60 5.36
CA ARG A 536 -29.21 -32.02 5.59
C ARG A 536 -29.81 -32.60 6.87
N SER A 537 -30.10 -31.75 7.87
CA SER A 537 -30.81 -32.13 9.09
C SER A 537 -32.35 -32.12 8.97
N GLY A 538 -32.88 -32.01 7.75
CA GLY A 538 -34.32 -32.03 7.48
C GLY A 538 -35.03 -30.69 7.69
N LYS A 539 -34.30 -29.60 7.90
CA LYS A 539 -34.82 -28.24 8.14
C LYS A 539 -34.66 -27.35 6.91
N GLY A 540 -35.14 -27.83 5.76
CA GLY A 540 -35.00 -27.15 4.47
C GLY A 540 -35.58 -25.74 4.44
N ASP A 541 -36.76 -25.52 5.02
CA ASP A 541 -37.37 -24.19 5.07
C ASP A 541 -36.55 -23.20 5.91
N GLU A 542 -35.98 -23.65 7.04
CA GLU A 542 -35.08 -22.81 7.84
C GLU A 542 -33.77 -22.46 7.11
N ALA A 543 -33.31 -23.33 6.20
CA ALA A 543 -32.16 -23.07 5.34
C ALA A 543 -32.49 -22.00 4.29
N ILE A 544 -33.63 -22.13 3.62
CA ILE A 544 -34.12 -21.16 2.63
C ILE A 544 -34.34 -19.78 3.28
N ASP A 545 -34.98 -19.73 4.45
CA ASP A 545 -35.21 -18.47 5.15
C ASP A 545 -33.92 -17.80 5.61
N LEU A 546 -32.88 -18.58 5.93
CA LEU A 546 -31.55 -18.04 6.20
C LEU A 546 -30.98 -17.34 4.97
N LEU A 547 -30.98 -18.00 3.81
CA LEU A 547 -30.44 -17.45 2.57
C LEU A 547 -31.27 -16.27 2.03
N ARG A 548 -32.60 -16.27 2.23
CA ARG A 548 -33.45 -15.10 1.92
C ARG A 548 -33.06 -13.88 2.76
N ARG A 549 -32.74 -14.08 4.06
CA ARG A 549 -32.22 -13.00 4.91
C ARG A 549 -30.85 -12.53 4.43
N GLU A 550 -29.99 -13.44 3.99
CA GLU A 550 -28.67 -13.10 3.41
C GLU A 550 -28.85 -12.22 2.17
N VAL A 551 -29.68 -12.62 1.20
CA VAL A 551 -30.02 -11.81 0.00
C VAL A 551 -30.52 -10.42 0.39
N LYS A 552 -31.40 -10.32 1.39
CA LYS A 552 -31.95 -9.04 1.85
C LYS A 552 -30.88 -8.13 2.46
N SER A 553 -29.91 -8.68 3.17
CA SER A 553 -28.81 -7.91 3.78
C SER A 553 -27.68 -7.59 2.78
N HIS A 554 -27.58 -8.35 1.70
CA HIS A 554 -26.53 -8.28 0.68
C HIS A 554 -27.09 -7.93 -0.71
N GLN A 555 -27.98 -6.95 -0.75
CA GLN A 555 -28.62 -6.50 -2.01
C GLN A 555 -27.57 -6.09 -3.03
N GLY A 556 -27.72 -6.57 -4.27
CA GLY A 556 -26.81 -6.27 -5.38
C GLY A 556 -25.62 -7.24 -5.51
N GLU A 557 -25.43 -8.16 -4.57
CA GLU A 557 -24.37 -9.17 -4.63
C GLU A 557 -24.84 -10.45 -5.33
N VAL A 558 -23.97 -11.02 -6.18
CA VAL A 558 -24.28 -12.21 -7.00
C VAL A 558 -24.33 -13.49 -6.16
N LEU A 559 -23.41 -13.66 -5.21
CA LEU A 559 -23.26 -14.90 -4.46
C LEU A 559 -24.44 -15.25 -3.53
N PRO A 560 -24.98 -14.33 -2.70
CA PRO A 560 -26.15 -14.63 -1.87
C PRO A 560 -27.35 -15.08 -2.70
N GLN A 561 -27.59 -14.40 -3.83
CA GLN A 561 -28.68 -14.73 -4.74
C GLN A 561 -28.46 -16.11 -5.39
N ALA A 562 -27.23 -16.40 -5.85
CA ALA A 562 -26.86 -17.69 -6.42
C ALA A 562 -27.05 -18.86 -5.42
N ARG A 563 -26.63 -18.68 -4.16
CA ARG A 563 -26.79 -19.67 -3.09
C ARG A 563 -28.27 -19.97 -2.83
N LEU A 564 -29.13 -18.95 -2.84
CA LEU A 564 -30.57 -19.12 -2.67
C LEU A 564 -31.19 -19.93 -3.81
N VAL A 565 -30.83 -19.62 -5.07
CA VAL A 565 -31.29 -20.38 -6.25
C VAL A 565 -30.95 -21.85 -6.12
N GLU A 566 -29.68 -22.16 -5.82
CA GLU A 566 -29.21 -23.54 -5.68
C GLU A 566 -29.95 -24.26 -4.54
N MET A 567 -30.13 -23.62 -3.38
CA MET A 567 -30.83 -24.22 -2.25
C MET A 567 -32.31 -24.48 -2.55
N LEU A 568 -33.00 -23.56 -3.22
CA LEU A 568 -34.40 -23.76 -3.63
C LEU A 568 -34.53 -24.93 -4.61
N ALA A 569 -33.62 -25.04 -5.58
CA ALA A 569 -33.59 -26.15 -6.52
C ALA A 569 -33.35 -27.49 -5.81
N ARG A 570 -32.37 -27.54 -4.89
CA ARG A 570 -32.09 -28.72 -4.05
C ARG A 570 -33.29 -29.13 -3.18
N ALA A 571 -34.08 -28.16 -2.71
CA ALA A 571 -35.29 -28.40 -1.94
C ALA A 571 -36.52 -28.79 -2.78
N GLY A 572 -36.37 -28.96 -4.11
CA GLY A 572 -37.46 -29.29 -5.02
C GLY A 572 -38.42 -28.13 -5.33
N ARG A 573 -38.12 -26.91 -4.85
CA ARG A 573 -38.92 -25.69 -5.07
C ARG A 573 -38.56 -25.04 -6.40
N THR A 574 -38.76 -25.77 -7.49
CA THR A 574 -38.28 -25.41 -8.83
C THR A 574 -38.78 -24.05 -9.31
N ASP A 575 -40.06 -23.73 -9.11
CA ASP A 575 -40.63 -22.46 -9.58
C ASP A 575 -40.06 -21.26 -8.82
N ASP A 576 -39.85 -21.40 -7.51
CA ASP A 576 -39.18 -20.38 -6.71
C ASP A 576 -37.71 -20.22 -7.14
N ALA A 577 -37.02 -21.32 -7.41
CA ALA A 577 -35.64 -21.30 -7.88
C ALA A 577 -35.51 -20.55 -9.21
N LYS A 578 -36.40 -20.82 -10.18
CA LYS A 578 -36.45 -20.11 -11.46
C LYS A 578 -36.71 -18.62 -11.27
N LYS A 579 -37.62 -18.25 -10.37
CA LYS A 579 -37.91 -16.85 -10.05
C LYS A 579 -36.67 -16.13 -9.50
N GLU A 580 -35.99 -16.72 -8.53
CA GLU A 580 -34.78 -16.14 -7.96
C GLU A 580 -33.60 -16.15 -8.96
N PHE A 581 -33.59 -17.10 -9.89
CA PHE A 581 -32.61 -17.14 -10.98
C PHE A 581 -32.81 -15.99 -11.96
N GLU A 582 -34.04 -15.68 -12.37
CA GLU A 582 -34.31 -14.50 -13.19
C GLU A 582 -33.92 -13.19 -12.49
N ALA A 583 -34.03 -13.12 -11.16
CA ALA A 583 -33.52 -11.99 -10.38
C ALA A 583 -31.98 -11.91 -10.32
N LEU A 584 -31.28 -13.05 -10.42
CA LEU A 584 -29.81 -13.13 -10.46
C LEU A 584 -29.22 -12.61 -11.78
N ARG A 585 -29.87 -12.94 -12.91
CA ARG A 585 -29.36 -12.65 -14.26
C ARG A 585 -28.87 -11.20 -14.48
N PRO A 586 -29.59 -10.14 -14.06
CA PRO A 586 -29.13 -8.76 -14.23
C PRO A 586 -27.91 -8.39 -13.35
N LEU A 587 -27.69 -9.09 -12.24
CA LEU A 587 -26.50 -8.90 -11.38
C LEU A 587 -25.27 -9.59 -11.98
N ALA A 588 -25.50 -10.69 -12.69
CA ALA A 588 -24.55 -11.67 -13.19
C ALA A 588 -23.82 -11.29 -14.49
N ALA A 589 -23.98 -10.08 -15.01
CA ALA A 589 -23.46 -9.73 -16.34
C ALA A 589 -21.95 -10.00 -16.53
N ASP A 590 -21.16 -9.74 -15.48
CA ASP A 590 -19.69 -9.91 -15.52
C ASP A 590 -19.21 -11.15 -14.76
N LEU A 591 -20.12 -12.00 -14.26
CA LEU A 591 -19.69 -13.13 -13.43
C LEU A 591 -18.86 -14.12 -14.25
N ASP A 592 -18.02 -14.86 -13.55
CA ASP A 592 -17.19 -15.90 -14.13
C ASP A 592 -17.88 -17.27 -14.08
N PRO A 593 -18.42 -17.78 -15.20
CA PRO A 593 -19.21 -19.01 -15.20
C PRO A 593 -18.38 -20.26 -14.85
N ARG A 594 -17.03 -20.16 -14.82
CA ARG A 594 -16.12 -21.27 -14.53
C ARG A 594 -16.06 -21.61 -13.04
N THR A 595 -16.49 -20.71 -12.17
CA THR A 595 -16.48 -20.99 -10.72
C THR A 595 -17.51 -22.08 -10.37
N PRO A 596 -17.19 -22.99 -9.42
CA PRO A 596 -18.04 -24.15 -9.11
C PRO A 596 -19.52 -23.85 -8.85
N ILE A 597 -19.83 -22.79 -8.10
CA ILE A 597 -21.22 -22.40 -7.82
C ILE A 597 -21.97 -21.99 -9.08
N PHE A 598 -21.36 -21.23 -9.98
CA PHE A 598 -22.01 -20.76 -11.21
C PHE A 598 -22.08 -21.84 -12.29
N ALA A 599 -21.12 -22.78 -12.32
CA ALA A 599 -21.20 -23.96 -13.16
C ALA A 599 -22.44 -24.82 -12.82
N ARG A 600 -22.70 -25.05 -11.53
CA ARG A 600 -23.92 -25.77 -11.09
C ARG A 600 -25.20 -25.02 -11.45
N LEU A 601 -25.21 -23.70 -11.36
CA LEU A 601 -26.35 -22.90 -11.82
C LEU A 601 -26.56 -22.99 -13.34
N ALA A 602 -25.49 -23.05 -14.14
CA ALA A 602 -25.59 -23.25 -15.58
C ALA A 602 -26.24 -24.60 -15.93
N ASP A 603 -25.90 -25.66 -15.19
CA ASP A 603 -26.53 -26.98 -15.34
C ASP A 603 -28.03 -26.95 -14.97
N LEU A 604 -28.39 -26.25 -13.89
CA LEU A 604 -29.80 -26.03 -13.53
C LEU A 604 -30.55 -25.26 -14.62
N ALA A 605 -29.96 -24.17 -15.13
CA ALA A 605 -30.52 -23.36 -16.20
C ALA A 605 -30.77 -24.19 -17.47
N LYS A 606 -29.82 -25.06 -17.83
CA LYS A 606 -29.98 -26.01 -18.94
C LYS A 606 -31.15 -26.97 -18.71
N GLY A 607 -31.30 -27.49 -17.48
CA GLY A 607 -32.45 -28.31 -17.09
C GLY A 607 -33.80 -27.56 -17.16
N TRP A 608 -33.77 -26.23 -17.11
CA TRP A 608 -34.94 -25.37 -17.28
C TRP A 608 -35.16 -24.90 -18.73
N GLY A 609 -34.36 -25.37 -19.68
CA GLY A 609 -34.46 -25.00 -21.10
C GLY A 609 -33.74 -23.68 -21.47
N ILE A 610 -32.92 -23.14 -20.58
CA ILE A 610 -32.08 -21.96 -20.85
C ILE A 610 -30.72 -22.47 -21.33
N HIS A 611 -30.40 -22.25 -22.62
CA HIS A 611 -29.17 -22.72 -23.25
C HIS A 611 -28.22 -21.56 -23.55
N GLY A 612 -26.92 -21.86 -23.63
CA GLY A 612 -25.88 -20.87 -23.93
C GLY A 612 -25.55 -19.98 -22.73
N ASP A 613 -25.13 -18.74 -23.02
CA ASP A 613 -24.87 -17.75 -21.97
C ASP A 613 -26.19 -17.26 -21.38
N TRP A 614 -26.45 -17.64 -20.12
CA TRP A 614 -27.66 -17.27 -19.40
C TRP A 614 -27.57 -15.88 -18.76
N ARG A 615 -26.37 -15.27 -18.71
CA ARG A 615 -26.17 -13.92 -18.19
C ARG A 615 -26.89 -12.91 -19.08
N THR A 616 -27.33 -11.80 -18.50
CA THR A 616 -27.92 -10.69 -19.26
C THR A 616 -26.94 -9.52 -19.29
N PRO A 617 -26.69 -8.90 -20.46
CA PRO A 617 -25.85 -7.70 -20.54
C PRO A 617 -26.37 -6.60 -19.61
N ARG A 618 -25.45 -5.83 -19.02
CA ARG A 618 -25.86 -4.68 -18.21
C ARG A 618 -26.49 -3.61 -19.11
N PRO A 619 -27.61 -2.99 -18.68
CA PRO A 619 -28.07 -1.77 -19.32
C PRO A 619 -26.99 -0.68 -19.27
N ALA A 620 -26.82 0.05 -20.36
CA ALA A 620 -25.94 1.21 -20.38
C ALA A 620 -26.46 2.26 -19.37
N LYS A 621 -25.57 2.75 -18.50
CA LYS A 621 -25.88 3.80 -17.54
C LYS A 621 -25.38 5.14 -18.08
N THR A 622 -26.19 6.18 -17.99
CA THR A 622 -25.84 7.55 -18.45
C THR A 622 -25.23 8.40 -17.34
N ASP A 623 -25.21 7.91 -16.10
CA ASP A 623 -24.82 8.65 -14.89
C ASP A 623 -23.45 8.23 -14.33
N VAL A 624 -22.61 7.61 -15.16
CA VAL A 624 -21.29 7.07 -14.77
C VAL A 624 -20.10 7.89 -15.27
N GLY A 625 -20.36 8.98 -15.99
CA GLY A 625 -19.33 9.82 -16.58
C GLY A 625 -18.52 9.12 -17.66
N GLN A 626 -17.38 9.71 -18.03
CA GLN A 626 -16.49 9.12 -19.03
C GLN A 626 -15.70 7.95 -18.41
N ARG A 627 -15.79 6.78 -19.05
CA ARG A 627 -15.04 5.58 -18.69
C ARG A 627 -14.09 5.21 -19.83
N PRO A 628 -12.78 5.55 -19.76
CA PRO A 628 -11.82 5.06 -20.75
C PRO A 628 -11.72 3.53 -20.69
N PRO A 629 -11.23 2.86 -21.75
CA PRO A 629 -10.90 1.43 -21.67
C PRO A 629 -9.94 1.17 -20.50
N LEU A 630 -10.23 0.20 -19.62
CA LEU A 630 -9.42 -0.04 -18.42
C LEU A 630 -7.95 -0.31 -18.74
N ASP A 631 -7.67 -1.06 -19.81
CA ASP A 631 -6.30 -1.38 -20.24
C ASP A 631 -5.50 -0.13 -20.68
N SER A 632 -6.17 0.98 -21.00
CA SER A 632 -5.50 2.26 -21.29
C SER A 632 -4.92 2.96 -20.05
N LEU A 633 -5.41 2.61 -18.84
CA LEU A 633 -4.93 3.18 -17.58
C LEU A 633 -3.72 2.44 -17.01
N GLY A 634 -3.56 1.16 -17.35
CA GLY A 634 -2.46 0.32 -16.86
C GLY A 634 -2.84 -1.15 -16.74
N PRO A 635 -1.88 -2.01 -16.36
CA PRO A 635 -2.12 -3.44 -16.24
C PRO A 635 -3.02 -3.77 -15.04
N PHE A 636 -3.85 -4.81 -15.18
CA PHE A 636 -4.79 -5.24 -14.13
C PHE A 636 -4.12 -5.46 -12.77
N SER A 637 -2.93 -6.05 -12.79
CA SER A 637 -2.10 -6.31 -11.61
C SER A 637 -0.73 -5.67 -11.79
N TRP A 638 -0.09 -5.25 -10.70
CA TRP A 638 1.29 -4.79 -10.74
C TRP A 638 2.21 -5.85 -11.35
N THR A 639 3.14 -5.41 -12.20
CA THR A 639 4.11 -6.27 -12.89
C THR A 639 5.52 -5.76 -12.62
N VAL A 640 6.49 -6.67 -12.62
CA VAL A 640 7.89 -6.33 -12.39
C VAL A 640 8.47 -5.59 -13.61
N PRO A 641 9.08 -4.40 -13.44
CA PRO A 641 9.68 -3.66 -14.55
C PRO A 641 10.95 -4.36 -15.06
N ALA A 642 11.31 -4.09 -16.31
CA ALA A 642 12.60 -4.50 -16.85
C ALA A 642 13.73 -3.64 -16.28
N ALA A 643 14.88 -4.25 -16.02
CA ALA A 643 16.08 -3.55 -15.62
C ALA A 643 16.67 -2.75 -16.80
N SER A 644 17.12 -1.52 -16.54
CA SER A 644 17.85 -0.73 -17.54
C SER A 644 19.19 -1.42 -17.86
N PRO A 645 19.51 -1.66 -19.15
CA PRO A 645 20.76 -2.33 -19.51
C PRO A 645 21.96 -1.43 -19.19
N TRP A 646 23.09 -2.06 -18.90
CA TRP A 646 24.37 -1.39 -18.71
C TRP A 646 25.52 -2.24 -19.24
N ARG A 647 26.63 -1.57 -19.53
CA ARG A 647 27.94 -2.13 -19.90
C ARG A 647 28.98 -1.20 -19.28
N LEU A 648 29.74 -1.71 -18.31
CA LEU A 648 30.63 -0.90 -17.49
C LEU A 648 32.02 -1.55 -17.38
N PRO A 649 33.10 -0.74 -17.36
CA PRO A 649 34.45 -1.23 -17.12
C PRO A 649 34.65 -1.62 -15.64
N GLY A 650 35.39 -2.70 -15.41
CA GLY A 650 35.80 -3.15 -14.08
C GLY A 650 37.25 -2.77 -13.74
N GLU A 651 37.66 -3.05 -12.50
CA GLU A 651 39.00 -2.75 -11.96
C GLU A 651 40.17 -3.26 -12.84
N GLY A 652 40.01 -4.43 -13.47
CA GLY A 652 41.02 -5.03 -14.36
C GLY A 652 40.98 -4.57 -15.83
N GLY A 653 40.17 -3.55 -16.16
CA GLY A 653 40.03 -3.01 -17.52
C GLY A 653 39.11 -3.81 -18.47
N GLY A 654 38.58 -4.96 -18.03
CA GLY A 654 37.52 -5.68 -18.75
C GLY A 654 36.16 -5.04 -18.54
N GLU A 655 35.25 -5.20 -19.50
CA GLU A 655 33.86 -4.77 -19.36
C GLU A 655 32.94 -5.91 -18.93
N GLN A 656 31.91 -5.56 -18.17
CA GLN A 656 30.80 -6.45 -17.87
C GLN A 656 29.48 -5.75 -18.25
N ALA A 657 28.53 -6.52 -18.77
CA ALA A 657 27.17 -6.07 -19.04
C ALA A 657 26.16 -6.81 -18.16
N LEU A 658 25.00 -6.19 -17.95
CA LEU A 658 23.89 -6.84 -17.26
C LEU A 658 23.49 -8.16 -17.95
N ALA A 659 23.53 -8.17 -19.28
CA ALA A 659 23.15 -9.34 -20.08
C ALA A 659 24.08 -10.55 -19.90
N ASP A 660 25.31 -10.37 -19.42
CA ASP A 660 26.26 -11.46 -19.14
C ASP A 660 25.76 -12.37 -17.98
N ALA A 661 24.78 -11.87 -17.24
CA ALA A 661 24.08 -12.57 -16.16
C ALA A 661 22.90 -13.42 -16.62
N ALA A 662 22.51 -13.40 -17.90
CA ALA A 662 21.28 -14.03 -18.38
C ALA A 662 21.11 -15.47 -17.87
N GLY A 663 19.91 -15.78 -17.39
CA GLY A 663 19.58 -17.06 -16.74
C GLY A 663 20.04 -17.19 -15.28
N ARG A 664 20.69 -16.18 -14.69
CA ARG A 664 21.15 -16.20 -13.29
C ARG A 664 20.74 -14.92 -12.55
N PRO A 665 20.09 -15.02 -11.38
CA PRO A 665 19.73 -13.83 -10.61
C PRO A 665 20.98 -13.13 -10.04
N GLN A 666 20.91 -11.80 -9.95
CA GLN A 666 21.99 -10.96 -9.43
C GLN A 666 21.48 -9.97 -8.39
N VAL A 667 22.37 -9.63 -7.45
CA VAL A 667 22.16 -8.51 -6.52
C VAL A 667 23.03 -7.36 -7.00
N VAL A 668 22.42 -6.28 -7.47
CA VAL A 668 23.15 -5.10 -7.97
C VAL A 668 23.18 -4.05 -6.87
N VAL A 669 24.38 -3.57 -6.52
CA VAL A 669 24.58 -2.56 -5.48
C VAL A 669 25.23 -1.32 -6.10
N PHE A 670 24.58 -0.17 -5.94
CA PHE A 670 25.11 1.13 -6.33
C PHE A 670 25.81 1.77 -5.14
N SER A 671 27.12 1.96 -5.28
CA SER A 671 28.03 2.46 -4.24
C SER A 671 28.58 3.84 -4.59
N LEU A 672 28.63 4.75 -3.61
CA LEU A 672 29.14 6.11 -3.78
C LEU A 672 30.68 6.21 -3.78
N GLY A 673 31.37 5.07 -3.89
CA GLY A 673 32.83 5.01 -3.92
C GLY A 673 33.51 4.73 -2.59
N ALA A 674 34.84 4.59 -2.63
CA ALA A 674 35.70 4.18 -1.51
C ALA A 674 35.65 5.14 -0.31
N GLU A 675 35.40 6.42 -0.56
CA GLU A 675 35.35 7.45 0.49
C GLU A 675 34.03 7.43 1.29
N CYS A 676 33.02 6.71 0.81
CA CYS A 676 31.78 6.50 1.55
C CYS A 676 31.95 5.38 2.58
N LEU A 677 32.00 5.76 3.87
CA LEU A 677 32.12 4.80 4.96
C LEU A 677 30.94 3.81 4.98
N HIS A 678 29.72 4.30 4.77
CA HIS A 678 28.52 3.46 4.76
C HIS A 678 28.51 2.44 3.62
N CYS A 679 29.01 2.81 2.43
CA CYS A 679 29.21 1.87 1.33
C CYS A 679 30.20 0.77 1.72
N SER A 680 31.33 1.17 2.30
CA SER A 680 32.37 0.21 2.72
C SER A 680 31.83 -0.77 3.76
N GLU A 681 31.03 -0.30 4.73
CA GLU A 681 30.35 -1.15 5.71
C GLU A 681 29.36 -2.13 5.05
N GLN A 682 28.53 -1.65 4.12
CA GLN A 682 27.58 -2.50 3.40
C GLN A 682 28.31 -3.59 2.60
N VAL A 683 29.31 -3.18 1.82
CA VAL A 683 30.06 -4.07 0.94
C VAL A 683 30.85 -5.10 1.73
N GLN A 684 31.49 -4.72 2.84
CA GLN A 684 32.18 -5.68 3.72
C GLN A 684 31.19 -6.68 4.31
N LYS A 685 30.01 -6.24 4.75
CA LYS A 685 28.98 -7.15 5.27
C LYS A 685 28.52 -8.15 4.21
N PHE A 686 28.41 -7.74 2.94
CA PHE A 686 28.09 -8.67 1.85
C PHE A 686 29.22 -9.67 1.62
N ALA A 687 30.48 -9.23 1.70
CA ALA A 687 31.65 -10.10 1.54
C ALA A 687 31.76 -11.13 2.67
N ASP A 688 31.47 -10.73 3.91
CA ASP A 688 31.42 -11.62 5.07
C ASP A 688 30.35 -12.71 4.88
N GLU A 689 29.22 -12.35 4.27
CA GLU A 689 28.07 -13.23 4.01
C GLU A 689 28.08 -13.89 2.62
N ARG A 690 29.20 -13.84 1.88
CA ARG A 690 29.33 -14.39 0.51
C ARG A 690 28.86 -15.84 0.37
N LYS A 691 29.08 -16.66 1.41
CA LYS A 691 28.64 -18.07 1.43
C LYS A 691 27.12 -18.19 1.44
N LYS A 692 26.40 -17.29 2.12
CA LYS A 692 24.93 -17.26 2.11
C LYS A 692 24.39 -16.84 0.75
N PHE A 693 24.98 -15.82 0.11
CA PHE A 693 24.61 -15.42 -1.25
C PHE A 693 24.82 -16.56 -2.25
N ALA A 694 25.99 -17.21 -2.22
CA ALA A 694 26.30 -18.35 -3.08
C ALA A 694 25.33 -19.52 -2.86
N ALA A 695 25.01 -19.84 -1.59
CA ALA A 695 24.05 -20.88 -1.25
C ALA A 695 22.61 -20.55 -1.73
N ALA A 696 22.27 -19.26 -1.84
CA ALA A 696 21.01 -18.79 -2.40
C ALA A 696 21.03 -18.68 -3.95
N GLY A 697 22.15 -18.99 -4.60
CA GLY A 697 22.32 -18.83 -6.05
C GLY A 697 22.42 -17.36 -6.50
N LEU A 698 22.66 -16.43 -5.57
CA LEU A 698 22.72 -15.00 -5.83
C LEU A 698 24.18 -14.56 -6.03
N LYS A 699 24.40 -13.67 -7.00
CA LYS A 699 25.72 -13.08 -7.25
C LYS A 699 25.67 -11.56 -7.10
N PRO A 700 26.26 -11.01 -6.03
CA PRO A 700 26.42 -9.57 -5.90
C PRO A 700 27.36 -9.00 -6.98
N VAL A 701 27.04 -7.80 -7.46
CA VAL A 701 27.87 -6.95 -8.30
C VAL A 701 27.80 -5.52 -7.78
N ILE A 702 28.95 -4.86 -7.65
CA ILE A 702 29.03 -3.48 -7.18
C ILE A 702 29.30 -2.56 -8.35
N ILE A 703 28.46 -1.54 -8.50
CA ILE A 703 28.64 -0.43 -9.44
C ILE A 703 28.98 0.80 -8.61
N SER A 704 30.20 1.31 -8.78
CA SER A 704 30.74 2.46 -8.05
C SER A 704 30.70 3.73 -8.90
N SER A 705 30.51 4.88 -8.27
CA SER A 705 30.72 6.19 -8.90
C SER A 705 32.19 6.55 -9.12
N ASP A 706 33.12 5.80 -8.53
CA ASP A 706 34.56 6.04 -8.67
C ASP A 706 35.03 5.76 -10.11
N PRO A 707 35.99 6.55 -10.64
CA PRO A 707 36.71 6.23 -11.88
C PRO A 707 37.39 4.86 -11.84
N VAL A 708 37.55 4.23 -13.01
CA VAL A 708 38.27 2.94 -13.18
C VAL A 708 39.65 2.98 -12.51
N ALA A 709 40.37 4.09 -12.69
CA ALA A 709 41.71 4.28 -12.15
C ALA A 709 41.77 4.24 -10.61
N SER A 710 40.66 4.47 -9.91
CA SER A 710 40.57 4.47 -8.45
C SER A 710 39.87 3.24 -7.86
N LEU A 711 39.27 2.37 -8.68
CA LEU A 711 38.57 1.17 -8.18
C LEU A 711 39.46 0.27 -7.34
N HIS A 712 40.75 0.15 -7.69
CA HIS A 712 41.72 -0.64 -6.92
C HIS A 712 41.81 -0.21 -5.45
N LYS A 713 41.65 1.09 -5.15
CA LYS A 713 41.67 1.58 -3.76
C LYS A 713 40.47 1.07 -2.97
N ALA A 714 39.31 0.98 -3.61
CA ALA A 714 38.11 0.41 -3.00
C ALA A 714 38.29 -1.10 -2.77
N ALA A 715 38.80 -1.82 -3.78
CA ALA A 715 39.06 -3.25 -3.70
C ALA A 715 40.12 -3.61 -2.64
N GLU A 716 41.17 -2.81 -2.47
CA GLU A 716 42.18 -2.97 -1.42
C GLU A 716 41.64 -2.66 -0.01
N ALA A 717 40.74 -1.67 0.10
CA ALA A 717 40.10 -1.31 1.36
C ALA A 717 39.13 -2.40 1.86
N TRP A 718 38.51 -3.14 0.94
CA TRP A 718 37.53 -4.18 1.25
C TRP A 718 38.19 -5.55 1.33
N LYS A 719 38.14 -6.18 2.51
CA LYS A 719 38.84 -7.45 2.74
C LYS A 719 38.03 -8.62 2.17
N GLY A 720 38.73 -9.58 1.57
CA GLY A 720 38.19 -10.89 1.21
C GLY A 720 37.94 -11.78 2.44
N ASP A 721 38.11 -13.09 2.28
CA ASP A 721 37.86 -14.05 3.37
C ASP A 721 38.62 -13.68 4.67
N PRO A 722 37.92 -13.39 5.78
CA PRO A 722 38.58 -13.02 7.04
C PRO A 722 39.40 -14.17 7.64
N THR A 723 39.23 -15.40 7.14
CA THR A 723 40.00 -16.58 7.55
C THR A 723 41.23 -16.83 6.68
N GLU A 724 41.39 -16.12 5.57
CA GLU A 724 42.54 -16.22 4.66
C GLU A 724 43.21 -14.85 4.50
N GLN A 725 44.43 -14.73 5.04
CA GLN A 725 45.15 -13.46 5.04
C GLN A 725 45.51 -13.04 3.60
N GLY A 726 44.99 -11.88 3.16
CA GLY A 726 45.20 -11.35 1.81
C GLY A 726 44.24 -11.88 0.75
N ALA A 727 43.15 -12.57 1.13
CA ALA A 727 42.12 -12.98 0.18
C ALA A 727 41.53 -11.74 -0.55
N PRO A 728 41.37 -11.81 -1.88
CA PRO A 728 40.83 -10.71 -2.66
C PRO A 728 39.34 -10.51 -2.39
N TYR A 729 38.88 -9.30 -2.64
CA TYR A 729 37.46 -8.94 -2.64
C TYR A 729 36.65 -9.89 -3.56
N PRO A 730 35.50 -10.46 -3.10
CA PRO A 730 34.89 -11.61 -3.77
C PRO A 730 33.89 -11.26 -4.89
N PHE A 731 33.57 -9.98 -5.12
CA PHE A 731 32.53 -9.57 -6.07
C PHE A 731 33.10 -8.71 -7.21
N PRO A 732 32.47 -8.70 -8.39
CA PRO A 732 32.85 -7.76 -9.43
C PRO A 732 32.60 -6.31 -8.99
N LEU A 733 33.60 -5.45 -9.22
CA LEU A 733 33.55 -4.02 -8.97
C LEU A 733 33.69 -3.25 -10.29
N LEU A 734 32.66 -2.48 -10.62
CA LEU A 734 32.51 -1.76 -11.89
C LEU A 734 32.47 -0.25 -11.65
N SER A 735 32.94 0.54 -12.63
CA SER A 735 32.93 2.00 -12.61
C SER A 735 31.82 2.55 -13.49
N ASP A 736 30.97 3.39 -12.92
CA ASP A 736 30.07 4.30 -13.64
C ASP A 736 30.45 5.75 -13.35
N GLU A 737 31.67 6.15 -13.71
CA GLU A 737 32.17 7.53 -13.56
C GLU A 737 31.22 8.58 -14.19
N SER A 738 30.51 8.21 -15.26
CA SER A 738 29.55 9.08 -15.93
C SER A 738 28.23 9.30 -15.15
N LEU A 739 27.94 8.42 -14.18
CA LEU A 739 26.68 8.31 -13.47
C LEU A 739 25.45 8.05 -14.37
N ALA A 740 25.67 7.63 -15.62
CA ALA A 740 24.57 7.36 -16.56
C ALA A 740 23.73 6.16 -16.09
N THR A 741 24.39 5.12 -15.56
CA THR A 741 23.71 3.95 -15.00
C THR A 741 23.03 4.30 -13.69
N PHE A 742 23.69 5.06 -12.80
CA PHE A 742 23.07 5.58 -11.57
C PHE A 742 21.75 6.30 -11.87
N LYS A 743 21.73 7.20 -12.86
CA LYS A 743 20.52 7.93 -13.28
C LYS A 743 19.46 7.01 -13.90
N ALA A 744 19.86 6.09 -14.78
CA ALA A 744 18.95 5.15 -15.44
C ALA A 744 18.27 4.16 -14.46
N TRP A 745 18.87 3.97 -13.28
CA TRP A 745 18.34 3.15 -12.17
C TRP A 745 17.74 3.99 -11.04
N ARG A 746 17.61 5.31 -11.23
CA ARG A 746 17.10 6.28 -10.24
C ARG A 746 17.90 6.36 -8.94
N CYS A 747 19.12 5.87 -8.92
CA CYS A 747 20.09 6.05 -7.84
C CYS A 747 20.77 7.43 -7.91
N PHE A 748 20.01 8.48 -8.16
CA PHE A 748 20.52 9.84 -8.26
C PHE A 748 19.51 10.82 -7.67
N ASP A 749 20.03 11.83 -6.98
CA ASP A 749 19.28 12.96 -6.47
C ASP A 749 19.38 14.10 -7.48
N ASP A 750 18.32 14.33 -8.24
CA ASP A 750 18.30 15.33 -9.31
C ASP A 750 18.24 16.77 -8.76
N PHE A 751 17.78 16.95 -7.51
CA PHE A 751 17.72 18.26 -6.88
C PHE A 751 19.08 18.66 -6.29
N GLU A 752 19.83 17.69 -5.77
CA GLU A 752 21.14 17.92 -5.15
C GLU A 752 22.32 17.68 -6.11
N GLY A 753 22.08 17.03 -7.26
CA GLY A 753 23.11 16.70 -8.24
C GLY A 753 24.10 15.64 -7.75
N ARG A 754 23.64 14.68 -6.93
CA ARG A 754 24.50 13.71 -6.23
C ARG A 754 23.99 12.27 -6.40
N PRO A 755 24.88 11.27 -6.46
CA PRO A 755 24.48 9.87 -6.48
C PRO A 755 23.83 9.45 -5.15
N LEU A 756 22.92 8.47 -5.24
CA LEU A 756 22.27 7.81 -4.11
C LEU A 756 22.70 6.35 -4.04
N HIS A 757 22.54 5.75 -2.86
CA HIS A 757 22.71 4.32 -2.70
C HIS A 757 21.56 3.58 -3.38
N GLY A 758 21.85 2.35 -3.82
CA GLY A 758 20.85 1.46 -4.39
C GLY A 758 21.19 0.02 -4.13
N THR A 759 20.19 -0.81 -3.86
CA THR A 759 20.35 -2.27 -3.79
C THR A 759 19.17 -2.90 -4.51
N PHE A 760 19.43 -3.78 -5.47
CA PHE A 760 18.43 -4.35 -6.35
C PHE A 760 18.58 -5.86 -6.44
N LEU A 761 17.47 -6.57 -6.57
CA LEU A 761 17.40 -7.94 -7.04
C LEU A 761 16.96 -7.94 -8.51
N VAL A 762 17.81 -8.49 -9.36
CA VAL A 762 17.51 -8.73 -10.78
C VAL A 762 17.38 -10.24 -10.99
N ASP A 763 16.30 -10.69 -11.62
CA ASP A 763 16.14 -12.11 -11.97
C ASP A 763 16.95 -12.51 -13.23
N GLY A 764 16.92 -13.80 -13.57
CA GLY A 764 17.61 -14.32 -14.76
C GLY A 764 17.06 -13.82 -16.10
N ASN A 765 15.88 -13.19 -16.11
CA ASN A 765 15.24 -12.60 -17.28
C ASN A 765 15.47 -11.08 -17.38
N GLY A 766 16.27 -10.50 -16.46
CA GLY A 766 16.54 -9.07 -16.42
C GLY A 766 15.39 -8.23 -15.88
N LYS A 767 14.53 -8.77 -15.02
CA LYS A 767 13.47 -8.00 -14.34
C LYS A 767 13.88 -7.59 -12.93
N LEU A 768 13.42 -6.41 -12.51
CA LEU A 768 13.63 -5.88 -11.17
C LEU A 768 12.59 -6.48 -10.22
N GLN A 769 13.02 -7.45 -9.42
CA GLN A 769 12.15 -8.15 -8.48
C GLN A 769 12.03 -7.40 -7.15
N TRP A 770 13.08 -6.69 -6.73
CA TRP A 770 13.11 -5.94 -5.46
C TRP A 770 14.14 -4.81 -5.54
N TRP A 771 13.90 -3.69 -4.84
CA TRP A 771 14.89 -2.63 -4.69
C TRP A 771 14.71 -1.75 -3.46
N ASP A 772 15.80 -1.14 -3.02
CA ASP A 772 15.82 -0.03 -2.06
C ASP A 772 16.77 1.06 -2.59
N ILE A 773 16.30 2.31 -2.58
CA ILE A 773 17.01 3.47 -3.09
C ILE A 773 16.91 4.57 -2.04
N GLY A 774 18.05 5.15 -1.67
CA GLY A 774 18.04 6.18 -0.64
C GLY A 774 19.39 6.81 -0.34
N PRO A 775 19.37 7.80 0.59
CA PRO A 775 20.59 8.42 1.09
C PRO A 775 21.45 7.46 1.91
N GLU A 776 20.86 6.41 2.49
CA GLU A 776 21.54 5.38 3.27
C GLU A 776 21.52 4.03 2.51
N PRO A 777 22.58 3.20 2.62
CA PRO A 777 22.58 1.88 2.00
C PRO A 777 21.70 0.88 2.77
N PHE A 778 21.18 -0.12 2.04
CA PHE A 778 20.38 -1.17 2.64
C PHE A 778 21.25 -2.22 3.37
N MET A 779 21.15 -2.27 4.70
CA MET A 779 22.08 -3.07 5.53
C MET A 779 21.56 -4.46 5.93
N ASN A 780 20.31 -4.84 5.64
CA ASN A 780 19.71 -6.08 6.13
C ASN A 780 19.91 -7.27 5.16
N VAL A 781 21.12 -7.85 5.15
CA VAL A 781 21.52 -8.94 4.25
C VAL A 781 20.65 -10.19 4.39
N ASP A 782 20.35 -10.64 5.61
CA ASP A 782 19.54 -11.84 5.83
C ASP A 782 18.13 -11.67 5.26
N PHE A 783 17.50 -10.50 5.47
CA PHE A 783 16.22 -10.19 4.85
C PHE A 783 16.31 -10.22 3.32
N LEU A 784 17.32 -9.58 2.73
CA LEU A 784 17.47 -9.51 1.27
C LEU A 784 17.57 -10.91 0.67
N ILE A 785 18.37 -11.79 1.28
CA ILE A 785 18.55 -13.17 0.80
C ILE A 785 17.24 -13.96 0.90
N GLU A 786 16.54 -13.89 2.03
CA GLU A 786 15.29 -14.64 2.22
C GLU A 786 14.17 -14.13 1.31
N GLU A 787 14.05 -12.82 1.15
CA GLU A 787 13.06 -12.23 0.23
C GLU A 787 13.40 -12.55 -1.24
N SER A 788 14.68 -12.56 -1.61
CA SER A 788 15.11 -12.95 -2.95
C SER A 788 14.72 -14.39 -3.28
N LYS A 789 14.96 -15.32 -2.34
CA LYS A 789 14.53 -16.73 -2.51
C LYS A 789 13.02 -16.82 -2.71
N ARG A 790 12.24 -16.07 -1.92
CA ARG A 790 10.76 -16.08 -2.03
C ARG A 790 10.30 -15.58 -3.40
N LEU A 791 10.78 -14.43 -3.84
CA LEU A 791 10.38 -13.82 -5.11
C LEU A 791 10.78 -14.69 -6.32
N LEU A 792 12.01 -15.22 -6.32
CA LEU A 792 12.47 -16.12 -7.38
C LEU A 792 11.70 -17.45 -7.40
N ALA A 793 11.30 -17.98 -6.24
CA ALA A 793 10.46 -19.17 -6.16
C ALA A 793 9.05 -18.94 -6.71
N ILE A 794 8.47 -17.75 -6.47
CA ILE A 794 7.18 -17.35 -7.05
C ILE A 794 7.28 -17.27 -8.57
N ASP A 795 8.32 -16.61 -9.10
CA ASP A 795 8.52 -16.48 -10.55
C ASP A 795 8.72 -17.85 -11.23
N ALA A 796 9.53 -18.72 -10.63
CA ALA A 796 9.72 -20.10 -11.10
C ALA A 796 8.41 -20.92 -11.08
N ALA A 797 7.57 -20.72 -10.06
CA ALA A 797 6.26 -21.38 -9.98
C ALA A 797 5.29 -20.89 -11.07
N LEU A 798 5.41 -19.64 -11.51
CA LEU A 798 4.64 -19.09 -12.63
C LEU A 798 5.18 -19.54 -14.00
N ALA A 799 6.49 -19.79 -14.13
CA ALA A 799 7.16 -20.11 -15.39
C ALA A 799 7.17 -21.61 -15.76
N SER A 800 6.94 -22.53 -14.83
CA SER A 800 7.12 -23.99 -15.03
C SER A 800 6.10 -24.61 -16.02
N PRO A 801 6.54 -25.12 -17.20
CA PRO A 801 5.69 -25.87 -18.12
C PRO A 801 5.70 -27.38 -17.77
N GLY A 802 4.53 -28.03 -17.63
CA GLY A 802 4.46 -29.51 -17.57
C GLY A 802 3.95 -30.15 -16.26
N ARG A 803 3.38 -29.41 -15.32
CA ARG A 803 2.19 -29.99 -14.63
C ARG A 803 1.07 -30.08 -15.69
N PRO A 804 0.04 -30.95 -15.56
CA PRO A 804 -1.16 -30.77 -16.38
C PRO A 804 -1.45 -29.29 -16.38
N GLN A 805 -1.65 -28.68 -17.55
CA GLN A 805 -2.26 -27.34 -17.60
C GLN A 805 -3.29 -27.35 -16.49
N LEU A 806 -3.10 -26.52 -15.46
CA LEU A 806 -4.03 -26.41 -14.35
C LEU A 806 -5.34 -25.99 -14.97
N THR A 807 -6.15 -26.90 -15.48
CA THR A 807 -7.36 -26.59 -16.23
C THR A 807 -8.38 -26.00 -15.27
N PRO A 808 -8.93 -24.78 -15.53
CA PRO A 808 -8.25 -23.53 -15.81
C PRO A 808 -7.66 -22.88 -14.53
N CYS A 809 -6.59 -22.08 -14.56
CA CYS A 809 -5.89 -21.32 -15.61
C CYS A 809 -6.11 -19.80 -15.49
N THR A 810 -5.08 -19.10 -15.93
CA THR A 810 -4.83 -17.69 -16.28
C THR A 810 -6.06 -16.86 -16.77
N PRO A 811 -5.93 -15.51 -16.78
CA PRO A 811 -7.03 -14.53 -16.93
C PRO A 811 -7.57 -14.54 -18.38
N PRO A 812 -8.59 -13.73 -18.73
CA PRO A 812 -9.11 -13.70 -20.09
C PRO A 812 -7.97 -13.45 -21.09
N SER A 813 -8.02 -14.11 -22.24
CA SER A 813 -7.36 -13.57 -23.44
C SER A 813 -7.96 -12.19 -23.72
N ALA A 814 -7.17 -11.28 -24.28
CA ALA A 814 -7.55 -9.90 -24.62
C ALA A 814 -8.76 -9.77 -25.57
N GLU A 815 -9.41 -10.87 -25.94
CA GLU A 815 -10.53 -10.92 -26.88
C GLU A 815 -11.92 -10.77 -26.20
N THR A 816 -12.04 -10.94 -24.88
CA THR A 816 -13.35 -10.80 -24.20
C THR A 816 -13.76 -9.38 -23.85
N GLN A 817 -12.90 -8.37 -24.07
CA GLN A 817 -13.29 -6.95 -23.95
C GLN A 817 -13.81 -6.34 -25.26
N ALA A 818 -13.65 -7.03 -26.40
CA ALA A 818 -14.00 -6.47 -27.71
C ALA A 818 -15.48 -6.64 -28.11
N ALA A 819 -16.29 -7.37 -27.33
CA ALA A 819 -17.64 -7.76 -27.74
C ALA A 819 -18.77 -7.01 -27.00
N VAL A 820 -18.60 -5.73 -26.62
CA VAL A 820 -19.74 -4.83 -26.32
C VAL A 820 -19.39 -3.38 -26.71
N GLN A 821 -19.12 -3.14 -27.99
CA GLN A 821 -19.38 -1.82 -28.58
C GLN A 821 -20.51 -1.98 -29.59
N PRO A 822 -21.65 -1.29 -29.46
CA PRO A 822 -22.47 -1.04 -30.63
C PRO A 822 -21.64 -0.18 -31.57
N ALA A 823 -21.37 -0.70 -32.77
CA ALA A 823 -20.79 0.09 -33.84
C ALA A 823 -21.65 1.35 -34.04
N ALA A 824 -21.11 2.50 -33.66
CA ALA A 824 -21.64 3.79 -34.07
C ALA A 824 -21.08 4.10 -35.45
N GLN A 825 -21.96 4.00 -36.47
CA GLN A 825 -21.84 4.79 -37.69
C GLN A 825 -22.28 6.22 -37.40
#